data_AF-A0A6P6PJR6-F1
#
_entry.id   AF-A0A6P6PJR6-F1
#
_cell.length_a   1.000
_cell.length_b   1.000
_cell.length_c   1.000
_cell.angle_alpha   90.00
_cell.angle_beta   90.00
_cell.angle_gamma   90.00
#
_symmetry.space_group_name_H-M   'P 1'
#
loop_
_entity.id
_entity.type
_entity.pdbx_description
1 polymer ?
#
loop_
_entity_poly.entity_id
_entity_poly.type
_entity_poly.pdbx_seq_one_letter_code
_entity_poly.pdbx_strand_id
1 'polypeptide(L)'
;MVKLYVPHRVNEQLKPQGFPTYQEFYKRGLVELPSHPNFRFPVRGLVKAQQKKFEKHGKKVDEAYEQLQREGPSENAWCAFAPEIDVDRMECIAEQQDVHPEENEQDDVPEYQIRREDGDGVVPQIEAPQMTNEYLRKMFRSLNETQAAIFYTVRQWCQKRVWGHNPEQFFYFLSGGAGCGKSHVIKCIHSEATKILRQLPRLREEGDLSVPTVLLSAFTGTAAFNISGKTLHSLLKLPRSLKPPYQGLGNALDEVRAGLRDVEILIIDEISMVSKDLFTYVNWRFQQIKGNKKPFGGISCLVVGDYYQLPPLGKAKPLCVYEEDMLDFWKDHFQIITLTEIMRQKEDLAFAQLLNRLRVRQKTEALREDDRALLFQAVKKPEDCPRDALHIFATNKEVDKYNTEIVQALFADIITIDAEDYRKDPRTGRMKRLNKPVTGKKDDLLDTMQVAVGVRVMVTRNLDVEDGIVNGCFGTIANIVTKAKDGIDTVQMLGLQFDNPNAGQKHRKKVRGEEDVLVYIERSEESLRKGAVRRQFPIKLAYACTAHKVQGMTMHSAVVSLKKIFEPGMAYVALSRTTSLQGLHITDFDDKKIYADPEITTSLQSMRRARVEEIMPLLQHVKENRQEQTLTIIHHNTEGLASHMEDIRCHHELQLADVLCLTETHLTGSSTSDLQLEGYNLFTRNRHVSYSTHQELGRKNGGGVAIYCKEHIPTQPRQYIQNVTDLEFAVIKLDSPIKAAVVAVYRPPQYSVGDFLTNLNSMLDYLDLTHNDLVIICGDFNEDLLHPGKKPILELFQSRGYTQLITSATTEKHTLLDHIYISNPDFCHQSGVLQTYHSYHNPVYCVLRFFP
;
A
#
# COMPACT_ATOMS: atom_id res chain seq x y z
N MET A 1 38.27 -3.54 31.54
CA MET A 1 39.56 -2.85 31.75
C MET A 1 40.57 -3.20 30.67
N VAL A 2 41.25 -4.37 30.69
CA VAL A 2 42.29 -4.72 29.68
C VAL A 2 41.75 -4.67 28.25
N LYS A 3 40.60 -5.30 27.98
CA LYS A 3 39.95 -5.28 26.65
C LYS A 3 39.57 -3.88 26.15
N LEU A 4 39.32 -2.94 27.07
CA LEU A 4 38.86 -1.59 26.74
C LEU A 4 40.02 -0.61 26.47
N TYR A 5 41.14 -0.77 27.17
CA TYR A 5 42.24 0.21 27.17
C TYR A 5 43.58 -0.34 26.66
N VAL A 6 43.62 -1.61 26.24
CA VAL A 6 44.81 -2.20 25.61
C VAL A 6 44.50 -2.44 24.13
N PRO A 7 45.23 -1.81 23.21
CA PRO A 7 45.08 -2.05 21.78
C PRO A 7 45.36 -3.52 21.46
N HIS A 8 44.43 -4.17 20.75
CA HIS A 8 44.53 -5.56 20.34
C HIS A 8 43.83 -5.74 18.98
N ARG A 9 44.33 -6.66 18.15
CA ARG A 9 43.70 -7.08 16.90
C ARG A 9 43.01 -8.44 17.02
N VAL A 10 43.49 -9.27 17.94
CA VAL A 10 42.92 -10.60 18.24
C VAL A 10 42.83 -10.81 19.76
N ASN A 11 41.85 -11.60 20.22
CA ASN A 11 41.61 -11.82 21.65
C ASN A 11 42.81 -12.48 22.37
N GLU A 12 43.64 -13.23 21.65
CA GLU A 12 44.86 -13.88 22.17
C GLU A 12 45.90 -12.86 22.66
N GLN A 13 45.92 -11.65 22.10
CA GLN A 13 46.79 -10.56 22.57
C GLN A 13 46.36 -9.99 23.93
N LEU A 14 45.10 -10.19 24.32
CA LEU A 14 44.58 -9.79 25.63
C LEU A 14 44.74 -10.87 26.70
N LYS A 15 45.10 -12.10 26.30
CA LYS A 15 45.42 -13.22 27.19
C LYS A 15 46.51 -14.11 26.56
N PRO A 16 47.77 -13.65 26.54
CA PRO A 16 48.86 -14.43 25.98
C PRO A 16 49.02 -15.75 26.75
N GLN A 17 49.45 -16.82 26.07
CA GLN A 17 49.54 -18.17 26.65
C GLN A 17 50.35 -18.26 27.95
N GLY A 18 51.27 -17.32 28.19
CA GLY A 18 52.05 -17.21 29.45
C GLY A 18 51.30 -16.65 30.66
N PHE A 19 50.03 -16.26 30.54
CA PHE A 19 49.22 -15.73 31.65
C PHE A 19 47.89 -16.49 31.78
N PRO A 20 47.69 -17.29 32.85
CA PRO A 20 46.49 -18.09 33.02
C PRO A 20 45.22 -17.26 33.25
N THR A 21 45.35 -16.02 33.74
CA THR A 21 44.23 -15.09 33.96
C THR A 21 44.49 -13.70 33.40
N TYR A 22 43.41 -13.01 33.00
CA TYR A 22 43.45 -11.59 32.58
C TYR A 22 43.95 -10.66 33.68
N GLN A 23 43.70 -11.01 34.95
CA GLN A 23 44.13 -10.22 36.09
C GLN A 23 45.65 -10.29 36.30
N GLU A 24 46.25 -11.44 36.01
CA GLU A 24 47.69 -11.63 36.08
C GLU A 24 48.39 -10.93 34.91
N PHE A 25 47.81 -11.02 33.70
CA PHE A 25 48.26 -10.24 32.54
C PHE A 25 48.16 -8.72 32.79
N TYR A 26 47.09 -8.25 33.42
CA TYR A 26 46.97 -6.84 33.80
C TYR A 26 48.08 -6.40 34.77
N LYS A 27 48.43 -7.23 35.77
CA LYS A 27 49.38 -6.87 36.82
C LYS A 27 50.85 -6.95 36.37
N ARG A 28 51.19 -7.95 35.54
CA ARG A 28 52.59 -8.33 35.22
C ARG A 28 52.89 -8.35 33.73
N GLY A 29 51.87 -8.24 32.87
CA GLY A 29 52.02 -8.27 31.43
C GLY A 29 52.68 -7.02 30.87
N LEU A 30 53.36 -7.21 29.74
CA LEU A 30 53.98 -6.18 28.94
C LEU A 30 53.39 -6.25 27.53
N VAL A 31 53.05 -5.10 26.95
CA VAL A 31 52.49 -4.99 25.59
C VAL A 31 53.31 -4.01 24.78
N GLU A 32 53.52 -4.36 23.52
CA GLU A 32 54.18 -3.51 22.53
C GLU A 32 53.11 -2.73 21.76
N LEU A 33 53.28 -1.42 21.66
CA LEU A 33 52.33 -0.57 20.94
C LEU A 33 52.74 -0.46 19.47
N PRO A 34 51.79 -0.52 18.52
CA PRO A 34 52.10 -0.38 17.09
C PRO A 34 52.84 0.92 16.73
N SER A 35 52.66 1.98 17.53
CA SER A 35 53.29 3.28 17.36
C SER A 35 54.74 3.35 17.88
N HIS A 36 55.19 2.36 18.66
CA HIS A 36 56.55 2.28 19.19
C HIS A 36 57.05 0.82 19.12
N PRO A 37 57.39 0.33 17.91
CA PRO A 37 57.98 -1.00 17.77
C PRO A 37 59.30 -1.09 18.55
N ASN A 38 59.53 -2.21 19.21
CA ASN A 38 60.64 -2.55 20.12
C ASN A 38 60.58 -1.99 21.55
N PHE A 39 59.51 -1.27 21.95
CA PHE A 39 59.33 -0.83 23.34
C PHE A 39 58.16 -1.53 24.03
N ARG A 40 58.44 -2.20 25.15
CA ARG A 40 57.46 -2.96 25.94
C ARG A 40 56.94 -2.13 27.11
N PHE A 41 55.63 -1.87 27.12
CA PHE A 41 54.97 -1.08 28.15
C PHE A 41 54.24 -1.96 29.17
N PRO A 42 54.32 -1.68 30.48
CA PRO A 42 53.51 -2.36 31.49
C PRO A 42 52.02 -2.16 31.23
N VAL A 43 51.27 -3.26 31.12
CA VAL A 43 49.83 -3.24 30.83
C VAL A 43 49.07 -2.39 31.86
N ARG A 44 49.40 -2.54 33.14
CA ARG A 44 48.80 -1.75 34.23
C ARG A 44 48.99 -0.24 34.04
N GLY A 45 50.18 0.17 33.63
CA GLY A 45 50.53 1.58 33.42
C GLY A 45 49.78 2.15 32.22
N LEU A 46 49.75 1.39 31.11
CA LEU A 46 49.04 1.76 29.89
C LEU A 46 47.54 1.94 30.13
N VAL A 47 46.90 0.97 30.80
CA VAL A 47 45.47 1.02 31.10
C VAL A 47 45.15 2.23 31.97
N LYS A 48 45.95 2.53 33.02
CA LYS A 48 45.72 3.70 33.87
C LYS A 48 45.89 5.02 33.11
N ALA A 49 46.88 5.11 32.23
CA ALA A 49 47.12 6.30 31.42
C ALA A 49 45.96 6.54 30.43
N GLN A 50 45.49 5.50 29.74
CA GLN A 50 44.36 5.59 28.84
C GLN A 50 43.05 5.84 29.59
N GLN A 51 42.84 5.21 30.75
CA GLN A 51 41.68 5.48 31.60
C GLN A 51 41.65 6.96 32.02
N LYS A 52 42.77 7.55 32.44
CA LYS A 52 42.84 8.99 32.77
C LYS A 52 42.60 9.89 31.55
N LYS A 53 42.95 9.43 30.34
CA LYS A 53 42.75 10.17 29.08
C LYS A 53 41.28 10.14 28.62
N PHE A 54 40.62 8.99 28.73
CA PHE A 54 39.30 8.74 28.15
C PHE A 54 38.16 8.79 29.18
N GLU A 55 38.44 8.66 30.49
CA GLU A 55 37.45 8.76 31.59
C GLU A 55 37.73 9.96 32.50
N LYS A 56 37.93 11.17 31.93
CA LYS A 56 38.22 12.39 32.71
C LYS A 56 37.18 12.73 33.78
N HIS A 57 35.92 12.35 33.58
CA HIS A 57 34.80 12.64 34.47
C HIS A 57 34.08 11.37 34.97
N GLY A 58 34.67 10.18 34.82
CA GLY A 58 34.02 8.91 35.16
C GLY A 58 33.46 8.87 36.58
N LYS A 59 34.24 9.35 37.56
CA LYS A 59 33.78 9.45 38.96
C LYS A 59 32.57 10.36 39.16
N LYS A 60 32.49 11.48 38.44
CA LYS A 60 31.34 12.40 38.53
C LYS A 60 30.09 11.79 37.89
N VAL A 61 30.28 10.98 36.85
CA VAL A 61 29.18 10.26 36.18
C VAL A 61 28.68 9.13 37.06
N ASP A 62 29.59 8.38 37.69
CA ASP A 62 29.24 7.33 38.64
C ASP A 62 28.53 7.92 39.88
N GLU A 63 29.02 9.04 40.43
CA GLU A 63 28.38 9.77 41.53
C GLU A 63 26.97 10.27 41.13
N ALA A 64 26.82 10.85 39.93
CA ALA A 64 25.52 11.31 39.42
C ALA A 64 24.56 10.14 39.17
N TYR A 65 25.07 8.98 38.73
CA TYR A 65 24.26 7.80 38.49
C TYR A 65 23.83 7.12 39.79
N GLU A 66 24.71 7.04 40.80
CA GLU A 66 24.33 6.59 42.15
C GLU A 66 23.33 7.54 42.81
N GLN A 67 23.47 8.85 42.59
CA GLN A 67 22.52 9.83 43.08
C GLN A 67 21.14 9.67 42.42
N LEU A 68 21.10 9.50 41.09
CA LEU A 68 19.87 9.20 40.33
C LEU A 68 19.20 7.88 40.77
N GLN A 69 19.99 6.87 41.16
CA GLN A 69 19.45 5.61 41.66
C GLN A 69 18.91 5.70 43.10
N ARG A 70 19.46 6.59 43.94
CA ARG A 70 18.97 6.79 45.31
C ARG A 70 17.78 7.74 45.37
N GLU A 71 17.79 8.80 44.59
CA GLU A 71 16.81 9.89 44.67
C GLU A 71 15.70 9.76 43.61
N GLY A 72 15.86 8.86 42.62
CA GLY A 72 15.02 8.83 41.43
C GLY A 72 15.30 10.03 40.51
N PRO A 73 14.69 10.09 39.31
CA PRO A 73 14.75 11.29 38.50
C PRO A 73 14.11 12.45 39.29
N SER A 74 14.78 13.60 39.34
CA SER A 74 14.24 14.78 40.02
C SER A 74 12.89 15.15 39.40
N GLU A 75 11.81 14.98 40.15
CA GLU A 75 10.54 15.62 39.86
C GLU A 75 10.76 17.14 39.82
N ASN A 76 10.19 17.79 38.80
CA ASN A 76 9.82 19.21 38.79
C ASN A 76 10.90 20.25 38.43
N ALA A 77 11.57 20.09 37.28
CA ALA A 77 12.10 21.25 36.53
C ALA A 77 11.06 21.90 35.58
N TRP A 78 9.96 21.19 35.29
CA TRP A 78 8.89 21.65 34.39
C TRP A 78 7.83 22.51 35.09
N CYS A 79 7.66 22.37 36.41
CA CYS A 79 6.66 23.11 37.19
C CYS A 79 6.96 24.61 37.35
N ALA A 80 8.17 25.07 36.99
CA ALA A 80 8.52 26.48 37.06
C ALA A 80 8.08 27.30 35.82
N PHE A 81 7.67 26.64 34.73
CA PHE A 81 7.44 27.30 33.44
C PHE A 81 5.96 27.51 33.07
N ALA A 82 5.00 26.84 33.71
CA ALA A 82 3.58 26.99 33.38
C ALA A 82 2.65 26.59 34.57
N PRO A 83 2.37 27.48 35.52
CA PRO A 83 1.47 27.21 36.65
C PRO A 83 0.00 26.98 36.24
N GLU A 84 -0.39 27.37 35.02
CA GLU A 84 -1.76 27.21 34.49
C GLU A 84 -2.09 25.73 34.19
N ILE A 85 -1.09 24.90 33.88
CA ILE A 85 -1.27 23.47 33.59
C ILE A 85 -1.68 22.68 34.85
N ASP A 86 -1.30 23.16 36.05
CA ASP A 86 -1.68 22.51 37.30
C ASP A 86 -3.12 22.86 37.71
N VAL A 87 -3.67 23.98 37.24
CA VAL A 87 -5.08 24.35 37.47
C VAL A 87 -5.99 23.45 36.62
N ASP A 88 -5.67 23.25 35.35
CA ASP A 88 -6.39 22.30 34.47
C ASP A 88 -6.28 20.85 34.98
N ARG A 89 -5.13 20.49 35.55
CA ARG A 89 -4.91 19.18 36.18
C ARG A 89 -5.73 19.02 37.45
N MET A 90 -5.83 20.05 38.30
CA MET A 90 -6.61 20.01 39.53
C MET A 90 -8.12 20.05 39.27
N GLU A 91 -8.58 20.75 38.22
CA GLU A 91 -9.99 20.69 37.77
C GLU A 91 -10.33 19.30 37.19
N CYS A 92 -9.42 18.66 36.45
CA CYS A 92 -9.59 17.28 36.00
C CYS A 92 -9.60 16.23 37.13
N ILE A 93 -8.96 16.51 38.26
CA ILE A 93 -8.93 15.63 39.44
C ILE A 93 -10.20 15.80 40.29
N ALA A 94 -10.78 17.00 40.35
CA ALA A 94 -11.99 17.27 41.13
C ALA A 94 -13.27 16.61 40.58
N GLU A 95 -13.32 16.28 39.29
CA GLU A 95 -14.48 15.65 38.64
C GLU A 95 -14.51 14.10 38.73
N GLN A 96 -13.49 13.47 39.31
CA GLN A 96 -13.46 12.01 39.50
C GLN A 96 -13.93 11.62 40.91
N GLN A 97 -15.23 11.33 41.07
CA GLN A 97 -15.72 10.62 42.25
C GLN A 97 -15.25 9.16 42.23
N ASP A 98 -14.45 8.81 43.25
CA ASP A 98 -14.13 7.49 43.80
C ASP A 98 -14.04 6.30 42.84
N VAL A 99 -12.88 6.17 42.18
CA VAL A 99 -12.38 4.85 41.75
C VAL A 99 -10.90 4.75 42.16
N HIS A 100 -10.58 3.75 42.98
CA HIS A 100 -9.23 3.46 43.50
C HIS A 100 -8.12 3.52 42.43
N PRO A 101 -6.92 4.04 42.77
CA PRO A 101 -5.80 4.12 41.85
C PRO A 101 -5.06 2.78 41.81
N GLU A 102 -5.46 1.91 40.89
CA GLU A 102 -4.59 0.82 40.41
C GLU A 102 -4.40 0.98 38.89
N GLU A 103 -3.18 1.40 38.54
CA GLU A 103 -2.47 1.15 37.28
C GLU A 103 -3.27 1.37 35.97
N ASN A 104 -3.19 2.59 35.42
CA ASN A 104 -3.31 2.81 33.98
C ASN A 104 -2.06 2.27 33.25
N GLU A 105 -1.86 0.94 33.30
CA GLU A 105 -0.93 0.24 32.42
C GLU A 105 -1.65 -0.07 31.10
N GLN A 106 -1.38 0.76 30.07
CA GLN A 106 -1.80 0.55 28.68
C GLN A 106 -0.88 -0.48 28.01
N ASP A 107 -1.50 -1.48 27.38
CA ASP A 107 -0.85 -2.69 26.87
C ASP A 107 -0.42 -2.59 25.38
N ASP A 108 0.72 -3.20 25.06
CA ASP A 108 1.26 -3.39 23.71
C ASP A 108 0.48 -4.51 22.96
N VAL A 109 0.32 -4.41 21.63
CA VAL A 109 -0.37 -5.46 20.85
C VAL A 109 0.53 -6.70 20.69
N PRO A 110 0.04 -7.94 20.90
CA PRO A 110 0.84 -9.18 20.88
C PRO A 110 1.53 -9.60 19.56
N GLU A 111 1.61 -8.74 18.55
CA GLU A 111 2.17 -9.04 17.22
C GLU A 111 3.70 -9.28 17.22
N TYR A 112 4.38 -9.09 18.34
CA TYR A 112 5.84 -9.10 18.47
C TYR A 112 6.51 -10.49 18.54
N GLN A 113 5.87 -11.54 18.03
CA GLN A 113 6.40 -12.90 18.12
C GLN A 113 6.91 -13.43 16.79
N ILE A 114 8.21 -13.26 16.56
CA ILE A 114 8.95 -14.02 15.54
C ILE A 114 9.35 -15.36 16.16
N ARG A 115 8.86 -16.47 15.60
CA ARG A 115 9.46 -17.80 15.79
C ARG A 115 10.79 -17.83 15.04
N ARG A 116 11.83 -18.43 15.63
CA ARG A 116 13.00 -18.87 14.85
C ARG A 116 12.53 -20.05 14.01
N GLU A 117 12.19 -19.82 12.76
CA GLU A 117 12.06 -20.90 11.79
C GLU A 117 13.49 -21.28 11.38
N ASP A 118 13.95 -22.43 11.87
CA ASP A 118 15.04 -23.17 11.26
C ASP A 118 14.45 -23.83 9.99
N GLY A 119 14.27 -23.03 8.93
CA GLY A 119 13.71 -23.45 7.64
C GLY A 119 14.56 -22.91 6.50
N ASP A 120 14.93 -23.80 5.59
CA ASP A 120 15.88 -23.60 4.49
C ASP A 120 15.54 -22.37 3.62
N GLY A 121 16.60 -21.70 3.16
CA GLY A 121 16.54 -20.34 2.61
C GLY A 121 15.85 -20.22 1.25
N VAL A 122 14.70 -19.56 1.25
CA VAL A 122 14.18 -18.63 0.23
C VAL A 122 13.17 -17.76 0.98
N VAL A 123 13.13 -16.44 0.78
CA VAL A 123 12.01 -15.62 1.27
C VAL A 123 10.76 -16.12 0.54
N PRO A 124 9.84 -16.89 1.17
CA PRO A 124 8.77 -17.49 0.40
C PRO A 124 7.83 -16.36 -0.05
N GLN A 125 7.47 -16.32 -1.32
CA GLN A 125 6.56 -15.29 -1.81
C GLN A 125 5.13 -15.64 -1.34
N ILE A 126 4.41 -14.64 -0.87
CA ILE A 126 2.95 -14.71 -0.87
C ILE A 126 2.56 -14.56 -2.33
N GLU A 127 2.38 -15.68 -3.03
CA GLU A 127 1.84 -15.65 -4.37
C GLU A 127 0.41 -15.12 -4.27
N ALA A 128 0.23 -13.85 -4.62
CA ALA A 128 -1.10 -13.34 -4.90
C ALA A 128 -1.73 -14.29 -5.94
N PRO A 129 -2.99 -14.73 -5.74
CA PRO A 129 -3.63 -15.67 -6.66
C PRO A 129 -3.47 -15.15 -8.08
N GLN A 130 -3.06 -16.01 -9.02
CA GLN A 130 -2.88 -15.62 -10.41
C GLN A 130 -4.21 -15.11 -10.95
N MET A 131 -4.35 -13.80 -11.03
CA MET A 131 -5.59 -13.18 -11.47
C MET A 131 -5.61 -13.15 -12.97
N THR A 132 -6.74 -13.54 -13.56
CA THR A 132 -6.90 -13.52 -15.01
C THR A 132 -6.74 -12.08 -15.50
N ASN A 133 -6.16 -11.92 -16.70
CA ASN A 133 -6.01 -10.59 -17.33
C ASN A 133 -7.37 -9.86 -17.45
N GLU A 134 -8.46 -10.60 -17.62
CA GLU A 134 -9.81 -10.02 -17.66
C GLU A 134 -10.24 -9.43 -16.32
N TYR A 135 -9.95 -10.12 -15.21
CA TYR A 135 -10.25 -9.60 -13.87
C TYR A 135 -9.41 -8.35 -13.55
N LEU A 136 -8.12 -8.35 -13.93
CA LEU A 136 -7.24 -7.18 -13.78
C LEU A 136 -7.77 -5.98 -14.58
N ARG A 137 -8.21 -6.18 -15.83
CA ARG A 137 -8.84 -5.12 -16.63
C ARG A 137 -10.09 -4.57 -15.93
N LYS A 138 -10.99 -5.44 -15.45
CA LYS A 138 -12.18 -5.01 -14.69
C LYS A 138 -11.80 -4.17 -13.46
N MET A 139 -10.73 -4.52 -12.76
CA MET A 139 -10.22 -3.71 -11.64
C MET A 139 -9.75 -2.33 -12.10
N PHE A 140 -8.96 -2.23 -13.17
CA PHE A 140 -8.48 -0.95 -13.69
C PHE A 140 -9.63 -0.04 -14.16
N ARG A 141 -10.65 -0.61 -14.82
CA ARG A 141 -11.86 0.11 -15.26
C ARG A 141 -12.68 0.71 -14.11
N SER A 142 -12.58 0.13 -12.92
CA SER A 142 -13.34 0.57 -11.74
C SER A 142 -12.70 1.71 -10.95
N LEU A 143 -11.50 2.17 -11.34
CA LEU A 143 -10.80 3.26 -10.68
C LEU A 143 -11.49 4.59 -10.97
N ASN A 144 -11.79 5.38 -9.93
CA ASN A 144 -12.21 6.77 -10.14
C ASN A 144 -11.07 7.66 -10.63
N GLU A 145 -11.37 8.93 -10.87
CA GLU A 145 -10.43 9.91 -11.40
C GLU A 145 -9.14 10.01 -10.56
N THR A 146 -9.26 10.27 -9.25
CA THR A 146 -8.09 10.42 -8.37
C THR A 146 -7.29 9.12 -8.22
N GLN A 147 -7.97 7.98 -8.13
CA GLN A 147 -7.32 6.67 -8.05
C GLN A 147 -6.56 6.36 -9.35
N ALA A 148 -7.15 6.66 -10.50
CA ALA A 148 -6.53 6.49 -11.81
C ALA A 148 -5.34 7.44 -12.02
N ALA A 149 -5.39 8.69 -11.51
CA ALA A 149 -4.27 9.62 -11.57
C ALA A 149 -3.02 9.07 -10.84
N ILE A 150 -3.21 8.53 -9.63
CA ILE A 150 -2.10 7.89 -8.88
C ILE A 150 -1.59 6.66 -9.63
N PHE A 151 -2.51 5.82 -10.13
CA PHE A 151 -2.17 4.63 -10.89
C PHE A 151 -1.30 4.97 -12.10
N TYR A 152 -1.70 5.95 -12.92
CA TYR A 152 -0.92 6.36 -14.09
C TYR A 152 0.39 7.08 -13.73
N THR A 153 0.43 7.83 -12.63
CA THR A 153 1.68 8.46 -12.16
C THR A 153 2.73 7.40 -11.81
N VAL A 154 2.34 6.37 -11.04
CA VAL A 154 3.24 5.28 -10.69
C VAL A 154 3.60 4.43 -11.91
N ARG A 155 2.64 4.19 -12.82
CA ARG A 155 2.89 3.48 -14.08
C ARG A 155 3.94 4.20 -14.94
N GLN A 156 3.79 5.51 -15.14
CA GLN A 156 4.73 6.32 -15.92
C GLN A 156 6.13 6.32 -15.28
N TRP A 157 6.21 6.37 -13.95
CA TRP A 157 7.48 6.23 -13.24
C TRP A 157 8.15 4.88 -13.53
N CYS A 158 7.39 3.78 -13.48
CA CYS A 158 7.89 2.44 -13.80
C CYS A 158 8.39 2.33 -15.25
N GLN A 159 7.64 2.90 -16.19
CA GLN A 159 8.03 2.92 -17.61
C GLN A 159 9.34 3.69 -17.82
N LYS A 160 9.45 4.91 -17.27
CA LYS A 160 10.69 5.70 -17.31
C LYS A 160 11.88 4.91 -16.78
N ARG A 161 11.67 4.14 -15.71
CA ARG A 161 12.69 3.27 -15.11
C ARG A 161 13.14 2.15 -16.07
N VAL A 162 12.19 1.49 -16.74
CA VAL A 162 12.48 0.41 -17.73
C VAL A 162 13.15 0.95 -19.00
N TRP A 163 12.80 2.17 -19.42
CA TRP A 163 13.46 2.86 -20.55
C TRP A 163 14.91 3.26 -20.26
N GLY A 164 15.42 2.98 -19.05
CA GLY A 164 16.78 3.32 -18.65
C GLY A 164 16.93 4.75 -18.15
N HIS A 165 15.82 5.51 -18.05
CA HIS A 165 15.87 6.77 -17.32
C HIS A 165 16.02 6.49 -15.81
N ASN A 166 16.56 7.46 -15.09
CA ASN A 166 16.69 7.40 -13.63
C ASN A 166 15.72 8.41 -12.99
N PRO A 167 14.40 8.13 -13.02
CA PRO A 167 13.41 9.04 -12.44
C PRO A 167 13.67 9.22 -10.94
N GLU A 168 13.38 10.40 -10.42
CA GLU A 168 13.50 10.67 -8.98
C GLU A 168 12.58 9.74 -8.17
N GLN A 169 13.01 9.38 -6.96
CA GLN A 169 12.20 8.58 -6.04
C GLN A 169 10.93 9.34 -5.69
N PHE A 170 9.80 8.65 -5.69
CA PHE A 170 8.55 9.21 -5.15
C PHE A 170 8.32 8.73 -3.72
N PHE A 171 7.77 9.63 -2.90
CA PHE A 171 7.33 9.35 -1.53
C PHE A 171 5.90 9.85 -1.39
N TYR A 172 4.94 8.96 -1.62
CA TYR A 172 3.52 9.30 -1.62
C TYR A 172 2.82 8.74 -0.40
N PHE A 173 2.04 9.58 0.26
CA PHE A 173 1.10 9.19 1.30
C PHE A 173 -0.33 9.26 0.75
N LEU A 174 -0.96 8.10 0.58
CA LEU A 174 -2.35 7.97 0.19
C LEU A 174 -3.26 7.93 1.42
N SER A 175 -3.92 9.06 1.66
CA SER A 175 -4.94 9.22 2.70
C SER A 175 -6.34 9.03 2.11
N GLY A 176 -7.29 8.63 2.95
CA GLY A 176 -8.70 8.56 2.57
C GLY A 176 -9.54 7.95 3.67
N GLY A 177 -10.83 8.27 3.69
CA GLY A 177 -11.77 7.74 4.69
C GLY A 177 -11.96 6.23 4.56
N ALA A 178 -12.75 5.68 5.47
CA ALA A 178 -13.22 4.31 5.36
C ALA A 178 -14.03 4.15 4.06
N GLY A 179 -13.75 3.09 3.30
CA GLY A 179 -14.50 2.80 2.07
C GLY A 179 -14.08 3.57 0.82
N CYS A 180 -13.05 4.43 0.85
CA CYS A 180 -12.55 5.16 -0.34
C CYS A 180 -11.73 4.30 -1.33
N GLY A 181 -11.64 2.98 -1.14
CA GLY A 181 -10.95 2.09 -2.08
C GLY A 181 -9.42 2.04 -1.98
N LYS A 182 -8.80 2.46 -0.86
CA LYS A 182 -7.34 2.44 -0.65
C LYS A 182 -6.66 1.11 -1.03
N SER A 183 -7.12 -0.01 -0.46
CA SER A 183 -6.56 -1.34 -0.75
C SER A 183 -6.78 -1.80 -2.20
N HIS A 184 -7.81 -1.26 -2.88
CA HIS A 184 -8.05 -1.53 -4.31
C HIS A 184 -6.97 -0.85 -5.17
N VAL A 185 -6.61 0.39 -4.85
CA VAL A 185 -5.51 1.11 -5.50
C VAL A 185 -4.18 0.38 -5.32
N ILE A 186 -3.89 -0.10 -4.10
CA ILE A 186 -2.68 -0.90 -3.82
C ILE A 186 -2.59 -2.10 -4.77
N LYS A 187 -3.69 -2.87 -4.90
CA LYS A 187 -3.71 -4.06 -5.76
C LYS A 187 -3.48 -3.70 -7.23
N CYS A 188 -4.10 -2.63 -7.72
CA CYS A 188 -3.94 -2.19 -9.10
C CYS A 188 -2.49 -1.77 -9.41
N ILE A 189 -1.92 -0.92 -8.54
CA ILE A 189 -0.53 -0.45 -8.68
C ILE A 189 0.43 -1.63 -8.59
N HIS A 190 0.25 -2.53 -7.63
CA HIS A 190 1.10 -3.71 -7.47
C HIS A 190 1.13 -4.57 -8.72
N SER A 191 -0.04 -4.88 -9.31
CA SER A 191 -0.11 -5.72 -10.51
C SER A 191 0.60 -5.08 -11.71
N GLU A 192 0.34 -3.79 -11.97
CA GLU A 192 0.87 -3.12 -13.16
C GLU A 192 2.35 -2.77 -13.00
N ALA A 193 2.76 -2.26 -11.84
CA ALA A 193 4.16 -1.96 -11.56
C ALA A 193 5.02 -3.23 -11.58
N THR A 194 4.54 -4.34 -11.04
CA THR A 194 5.25 -5.63 -11.11
C THR A 194 5.41 -6.10 -12.55
N LYS A 195 4.35 -6.00 -13.37
CA LYS A 195 4.37 -6.35 -14.80
C LYS A 195 5.42 -5.54 -15.56
N ILE A 196 5.47 -4.22 -15.35
CA ILE A 196 6.39 -3.32 -16.05
C ILE A 196 7.82 -3.51 -15.56
N LEU A 197 8.06 -3.49 -14.25
CA LEU A 197 9.41 -3.53 -13.68
C LEU A 197 10.11 -4.88 -13.91
N ARG A 198 9.37 -5.97 -14.14
CA ARG A 198 9.96 -7.25 -14.59
C ARG A 198 10.68 -7.14 -15.94
N GLN A 199 10.39 -6.11 -16.72
CA GLN A 199 11.03 -5.87 -18.01
C GLN A 199 12.38 -5.14 -17.90
N LEU A 200 12.84 -4.79 -16.68
CA LEU A 200 14.12 -4.11 -16.47
C LEU A 200 15.28 -4.89 -17.13
N PRO A 201 16.22 -4.22 -17.83
CA PRO A 201 17.32 -4.89 -18.53
C PRO A 201 18.10 -5.86 -17.65
N ARG A 202 18.42 -5.47 -16.40
CA ARG A 202 19.14 -6.31 -15.43
C ARG A 202 18.45 -7.63 -15.07
N LEU A 203 17.11 -7.68 -15.18
CA LEU A 203 16.31 -8.87 -14.88
C LEU A 203 16.14 -9.80 -16.09
N ARG A 204 16.29 -9.26 -17.31
CA ARG A 204 16.21 -10.07 -18.56
C ARG A 204 17.42 -11.00 -18.71
N GLU A 205 18.56 -10.61 -18.17
CA GLU A 205 19.81 -11.38 -18.26
C GLU A 205 19.94 -12.44 -17.14
N GLU A 206 19.45 -12.15 -15.92
CA GLU A 206 19.63 -13.03 -14.75
C GLU A 206 18.49 -14.04 -14.53
N GLY A 207 17.38 -13.97 -15.27
CA GLY A 207 16.36 -15.03 -15.38
C GLY A 207 15.57 -15.39 -14.11
N ASP A 208 15.97 -14.88 -12.94
CA ASP A 208 15.33 -15.22 -11.67
C ASP A 208 14.08 -14.35 -11.42
N LEU A 209 12.96 -14.78 -12.01
CA LEU A 209 11.64 -14.20 -11.83
C LEU A 209 11.08 -14.37 -10.40
N SER A 210 11.81 -15.05 -9.50
CA SER A 210 11.40 -15.27 -8.11
C SER A 210 11.67 -14.09 -7.18
N VAL A 211 12.41 -13.07 -7.62
CA VAL A 211 12.71 -11.88 -6.79
C VAL A 211 11.66 -10.79 -7.01
N PRO A 212 11.04 -10.24 -5.93
CA PRO A 212 10.01 -9.22 -6.06
C PRO A 212 10.60 -7.86 -6.46
N THR A 213 9.93 -7.17 -7.40
CA THR A 213 10.25 -5.77 -7.77
C THR A 213 9.44 -4.75 -6.97
N VAL A 214 8.27 -5.16 -6.47
CA VAL A 214 7.36 -4.37 -5.63
C VAL A 214 7.09 -5.14 -4.33
N LEU A 215 7.29 -4.50 -3.18
CA LEU A 215 7.01 -5.10 -1.88
C LEU A 215 5.68 -4.60 -1.33
N LEU A 216 4.84 -5.54 -0.89
CA LEU A 216 3.62 -5.25 -0.14
C LEU A 216 3.87 -5.52 1.34
N SER A 217 3.62 -4.51 2.16
CA SER A 217 3.77 -4.62 3.59
C SER A 217 2.67 -3.91 4.36
N ALA A 218 2.49 -4.30 5.62
CA ALA A 218 1.61 -3.60 6.56
C ALA A 218 2.18 -3.70 7.98
N PHE A 219 1.60 -2.95 8.90
CA PHE A 219 1.92 -3.08 10.32
C PHE A 219 1.39 -4.40 10.89
N THR A 220 0.10 -4.70 10.67
CA THR A 220 -0.57 -5.87 11.24
C THR A 220 -0.62 -7.08 10.31
N GLY A 221 -0.74 -8.29 10.87
CA GLY A 221 -0.85 -9.54 10.12
C GLY A 221 -2.12 -9.61 9.26
N THR A 222 -3.26 -9.14 9.79
CA THR A 222 -4.54 -9.09 9.06
C THR A 222 -4.47 -8.12 7.87
N ALA A 223 -3.90 -6.91 8.07
CA ALA A 223 -3.74 -5.96 6.98
C ALA A 223 -2.78 -6.47 5.91
N ALA A 224 -1.66 -7.09 6.33
CA ALA A 224 -0.69 -7.70 5.42
C ALA A 224 -1.35 -8.80 4.56
N PHE A 225 -2.12 -9.70 5.17
CA PHE A 225 -2.84 -10.75 4.43
C PHE A 225 -3.88 -10.18 3.44
N ASN A 226 -4.61 -9.12 3.80
CA ASN A 226 -5.62 -8.48 2.94
C ASN A 226 -5.07 -7.93 1.61
N ILE A 227 -3.81 -7.48 1.63
CA ILE A 227 -3.08 -7.03 0.44
C ILE A 227 -2.16 -8.10 -0.13
N SER A 228 -2.17 -9.34 0.38
CA SER A 228 -1.23 -10.40 0.00
C SER A 228 0.24 -10.00 0.19
N GLY A 229 0.52 -9.27 1.27
CA GLY A 229 1.85 -8.79 1.68
C GLY A 229 2.31 -9.36 3.03
N LYS A 230 3.48 -8.93 3.49
CA LYS A 230 4.09 -9.36 4.76
C LYS A 230 4.07 -8.26 5.82
N THR A 231 4.13 -8.61 7.10
CA THR A 231 4.31 -7.57 8.13
C THR A 231 5.70 -6.94 8.01
N LEU A 232 5.84 -5.65 8.30
CA LEU A 232 7.14 -4.95 8.28
C LEU A 232 8.20 -5.67 9.11
N HIS A 233 7.81 -6.21 10.27
CA HIS A 233 8.68 -6.95 11.16
C HIS A 233 9.23 -8.24 10.54
N SER A 234 8.36 -9.04 9.89
CA SER A 234 8.74 -10.27 9.21
C SER A 234 9.60 -9.98 7.98
N LEU A 235 9.16 -9.03 7.15
CA LEU A 235 9.83 -8.67 5.89
C LEU A 235 11.27 -8.19 6.10
N LEU A 236 11.52 -7.40 7.14
CA LEU A 236 12.79 -6.72 7.38
C LEU A 236 13.61 -7.30 8.54
N LYS A 237 13.17 -8.45 9.08
CA LYS A 237 13.75 -9.11 10.26
C LYS A 237 14.03 -8.10 11.39
N LEU A 238 13.02 -7.29 11.73
CA LEU A 238 13.15 -6.22 12.73
C LEU A 238 13.20 -6.80 14.15
N PRO A 239 14.06 -6.28 15.04
CA PRO A 239 14.09 -6.73 16.43
C PRO A 239 12.83 -6.25 17.18
N ARG A 240 12.45 -6.99 18.23
CA ARG A 240 11.31 -6.63 19.10
C ARG A 240 11.49 -5.28 19.80
N SER A 241 12.73 -4.90 20.09
CA SER A 241 13.07 -3.62 20.71
C SER A 241 13.81 -2.77 19.69
N LEU A 242 13.19 -1.66 19.30
CA LEU A 242 13.76 -0.67 18.39
C LEU A 242 14.61 0.39 19.12
N LYS A 243 14.83 0.21 20.44
CA LYS A 243 15.65 1.12 21.24
C LYS A 243 17.07 1.26 20.68
N PRO A 244 17.63 2.48 20.64
CA PRO A 244 19.02 2.70 20.26
C PRO A 244 20.00 1.88 21.12
N PRO A 245 21.17 1.47 20.57
CA PRO A 245 21.62 1.72 19.20
C PRO A 245 20.97 0.81 18.16
N TYR A 246 20.98 1.22 16.88
CA TYR A 246 20.48 0.43 15.75
C TYR A 246 21.13 -0.97 15.71
N GLN A 247 20.31 -2.00 15.50
CA GLN A 247 20.75 -3.40 15.49
C GLN A 247 20.84 -3.93 14.05
N GLY A 248 22.06 -4.19 13.59
CA GLY A 248 22.31 -4.77 12.26
C GLY A 248 21.89 -6.24 12.16
N LEU A 249 21.68 -6.73 10.94
CA LEU A 249 21.29 -8.13 10.67
C LEU A 249 22.42 -9.17 10.83
N GLY A 250 23.67 -8.75 10.96
CA GLY A 250 24.82 -9.68 10.97
C GLY A 250 24.81 -10.58 9.72
N ASN A 251 24.93 -11.90 9.92
CA ASN A 251 24.97 -12.88 8.82
C ASN A 251 23.65 -12.99 8.05
N ALA A 252 22.50 -12.63 8.64
CA ALA A 252 21.20 -12.66 7.95
C ALA A 252 21.08 -11.53 6.90
N LEU A 253 22.05 -10.61 6.83
CA LEU A 253 22.03 -9.51 5.89
C LEU A 253 22.14 -9.99 4.44
N ASP A 254 22.99 -10.98 4.17
CA ASP A 254 23.25 -11.44 2.81
C ASP A 254 22.03 -12.16 2.22
N GLU A 255 21.31 -12.91 3.06
CA GLU A 255 20.03 -13.55 2.70
C GLU A 255 18.96 -12.51 2.36
N VAL A 256 18.78 -11.49 3.22
CA VAL A 256 17.80 -10.42 2.97
C VAL A 256 18.19 -9.58 1.76
N ARG A 257 19.50 -9.38 1.52
CA ARG A 257 20.01 -8.70 0.33
C ARG A 257 19.68 -9.46 -0.94
N ALA A 258 19.88 -10.78 -0.95
CA ALA A 258 19.53 -11.61 -2.10
C ALA A 258 18.04 -11.50 -2.41
N GLY A 259 17.17 -11.64 -1.40
CA GLY A 259 15.72 -11.59 -1.58
C GLY A 259 15.13 -10.22 -1.93
N LEU A 260 15.80 -9.11 -1.58
CA LEU A 260 15.29 -7.74 -1.76
C LEU A 260 16.15 -6.89 -2.73
N ARG A 261 17.05 -7.53 -3.47
CA ARG A 261 18.01 -6.87 -4.36
C ARG A 261 17.33 -6.01 -5.42
N ASP A 262 16.28 -6.53 -6.04
CA ASP A 262 15.65 -5.93 -7.23
C ASP A 262 14.41 -5.10 -6.95
N VAL A 263 14.08 -4.93 -5.66
CA VAL A 263 12.97 -4.09 -5.20
C VAL A 263 13.21 -2.63 -5.59
N GLU A 264 12.25 -2.03 -6.29
CA GLU A 264 12.23 -0.62 -6.67
C GLU A 264 11.10 0.16 -5.96
N ILE A 265 10.02 -0.52 -5.53
CA ILE A 265 8.87 0.10 -4.85
C ILE A 265 8.52 -0.64 -3.56
N LEU A 266 8.28 0.10 -2.48
CA LEU A 266 7.72 -0.38 -1.22
C LEU A 266 6.33 0.21 -0.99
N ILE A 267 5.35 -0.65 -0.76
CA ILE A 267 3.99 -0.26 -0.35
C ILE A 267 3.77 -0.64 1.12
N ILE A 268 3.30 0.30 1.92
CA ILE A 268 2.97 0.08 3.34
C ILE A 268 1.50 0.44 3.58
N ASP A 269 0.63 -0.53 3.86
CA ASP A 269 -0.76 -0.29 4.28
C ASP A 269 -0.87 -0.12 5.81
N GLU A 270 -1.94 0.52 6.25
CA GLU A 270 -2.22 0.88 7.66
C GLU A 270 -1.07 1.65 8.33
N ILE A 271 -0.53 2.67 7.63
CA ILE A 271 0.57 3.51 8.15
C ILE A 271 0.23 4.26 9.46
N SER A 272 -1.05 4.39 9.81
CA SER A 272 -1.48 5.08 11.04
C SER A 272 -0.95 4.41 12.31
N MET A 273 -0.73 3.10 12.28
CA MET A 273 -0.21 2.33 13.42
C MET A 273 1.33 2.30 13.49
N VAL A 274 2.02 2.85 12.49
CA VAL A 274 3.48 2.85 12.43
C VAL A 274 4.03 4.07 13.18
N SER A 275 4.89 3.83 14.18
CA SER A 275 5.55 4.89 14.94
C SER A 275 6.73 5.53 14.19
N LYS A 276 7.13 6.75 14.60
CA LYS A 276 8.33 7.43 14.09
C LYS A 276 9.60 6.59 14.18
N ASP A 277 9.79 5.91 15.32
CA ASP A 277 10.94 5.03 15.55
C ASP A 277 10.95 3.86 14.58
N LEU A 278 9.81 3.18 14.40
CA LEU A 278 9.69 2.05 13.48
C LEU A 278 9.97 2.49 12.04
N PHE A 279 9.38 3.60 11.61
CA PHE A 279 9.57 4.11 10.25
C PHE A 279 11.03 4.50 9.96
N THR A 280 11.67 5.16 10.93
CA THR A 280 13.09 5.51 10.85
C THR A 280 13.97 4.26 10.76
N TYR A 281 13.63 3.24 11.55
CA TYR A 281 14.32 1.95 11.53
C TYR A 281 14.15 1.24 10.18
N VAL A 282 12.97 1.29 9.57
CA VAL A 282 12.70 0.74 8.23
C VAL A 282 13.59 1.44 7.19
N ASN A 283 13.67 2.77 7.20
CA ASN A 283 14.57 3.52 6.32
C ASN A 283 16.04 3.07 6.49
N TRP A 284 16.55 3.01 7.72
CA TRP A 284 17.92 2.54 7.99
C TRP A 284 18.15 1.09 7.56
N ARG A 285 17.15 0.22 7.71
CA ARG A 285 17.25 -1.18 7.28
C ARG A 285 17.38 -1.28 5.77
N PHE A 286 16.59 -0.54 5.00
CA PHE A 286 16.74 -0.52 3.54
C PHE A 286 18.05 0.10 3.09
N GLN A 287 18.55 1.15 3.77
CA GLN A 287 19.89 1.70 3.52
C GLN A 287 20.99 0.64 3.75
N GLN A 288 20.87 -0.16 4.81
CA GLN A 288 21.78 -1.27 5.09
C GLN A 288 21.71 -2.36 4.00
N ILE A 289 20.50 -2.74 3.59
CA ILE A 289 20.26 -3.77 2.58
C ILE A 289 20.84 -3.31 1.23
N LYS A 290 20.42 -2.14 0.73
CA LYS A 290 20.86 -1.59 -0.57
C LYS A 290 22.28 -1.03 -0.57
N GLY A 291 22.92 -0.93 0.60
CA GLY A 291 24.32 -0.51 0.73
C GLY A 291 24.57 0.98 0.41
N ASN A 292 23.55 1.84 0.54
CA ASN A 292 23.67 3.27 0.27
C ASN A 292 22.89 4.11 1.30
N LYS A 293 23.15 5.42 1.34
CA LYS A 293 22.54 6.37 2.30
C LYS A 293 21.32 7.11 1.75
N LYS A 294 20.85 6.78 0.55
CA LYS A 294 19.64 7.41 0.01
C LYS A 294 18.43 7.05 0.88
N PRO A 295 17.39 7.88 0.95
CA PRO A 295 16.11 7.51 1.54
C PRO A 295 15.65 6.11 1.06
N PHE A 296 15.33 5.23 2.02
CA PHE A 296 15.00 3.82 1.80
C PHE A 296 15.96 3.06 0.87
N GLY A 297 17.25 3.42 0.87
CA GLY A 297 18.23 2.76 0.02
C GLY A 297 18.02 2.97 -1.49
N GLY A 298 17.27 4.00 -1.90
CA GLY A 298 16.96 4.27 -3.32
C GLY A 298 15.60 3.74 -3.80
N ILE A 299 14.79 3.16 -2.91
CA ILE A 299 13.45 2.62 -3.18
C ILE A 299 12.41 3.74 -3.12
N SER A 300 11.43 3.75 -4.01
CA SER A 300 10.26 4.64 -3.94
C SER A 300 9.22 4.08 -2.97
N CYS A 301 8.53 4.93 -2.21
CA CYS A 301 7.54 4.47 -1.21
C CYS A 301 6.15 5.03 -1.47
N LEU A 302 5.17 4.13 -1.45
CA LEU A 302 3.74 4.45 -1.38
C LEU A 302 3.21 3.97 -0.03
N VAL A 303 2.96 4.89 0.88
CA VAL A 303 2.38 4.58 2.19
C VAL A 303 0.89 4.91 2.17
N VAL A 304 0.08 4.05 2.76
CA VAL A 304 -1.38 4.09 2.66
C VAL A 304 -1.97 3.94 4.06
N GLY A 305 -2.98 4.73 4.38
CA GLY A 305 -3.68 4.62 5.65
C GLY A 305 -4.56 5.82 5.96
N ASP A 306 -5.00 5.92 7.20
CA ASP A 306 -5.89 6.99 7.66
C ASP A 306 -5.52 7.37 9.11
N TYR A 307 -4.83 8.49 9.31
CA TYR A 307 -4.40 8.93 10.64
C TYR A 307 -5.55 9.34 11.57
N TYR A 308 -6.77 9.48 11.05
CA TYR A 308 -7.97 9.66 11.86
C TYR A 308 -8.51 8.35 12.45
N GLN A 309 -7.94 7.19 12.07
CA GLN A 309 -8.17 5.92 12.76
C GLN A 309 -7.28 5.84 14.00
N LEU A 310 -6.98 4.64 14.49
CA LEU A 310 -6.19 4.51 15.72
C LEU A 310 -4.73 4.90 15.44
N PRO A 311 -4.12 5.66 16.38
CA PRO A 311 -2.71 6.02 16.34
C PRO A 311 -1.82 4.80 16.65
N PRO A 312 -0.48 4.94 16.56
CA PRO A 312 0.43 3.92 17.06
C PRO A 312 0.17 3.66 18.55
N LEU A 313 0.40 2.41 18.97
CA LEU A 313 0.12 2.01 20.34
C LEU A 313 1.07 2.66 21.33
N GLY A 314 0.57 2.89 22.55
CA GLY A 314 1.33 3.46 23.66
C GLY A 314 1.54 4.98 23.53
N LYS A 315 2.65 5.48 24.08
CA LYS A 315 3.00 6.92 24.05
C LYS A 315 3.67 7.36 22.73
N ALA A 316 3.67 6.49 21.73
CA ALA A 316 4.29 6.79 20.45
C ALA A 316 3.42 7.76 19.65
N LYS A 317 4.00 8.90 19.25
CA LYS A 317 3.28 9.84 18.41
C LYS A 317 3.12 9.32 16.99
N PRO A 318 2.00 9.62 16.32
CA PRO A 318 1.82 9.37 14.89
C PRO A 318 2.91 10.04 14.05
N LEU A 319 3.27 9.41 12.93
CA LEU A 319 4.30 9.92 12.00
C LEU A 319 4.03 11.34 11.51
N CYS A 320 2.76 11.69 11.29
CA CYS A 320 2.36 13.00 10.79
C CYS A 320 2.50 14.11 11.84
N VAL A 321 2.43 13.81 13.14
CA VAL A 321 2.51 14.84 14.20
C VAL A 321 3.94 15.36 14.32
N TYR A 322 4.16 16.66 14.10
CA TYR A 322 5.50 17.25 14.07
C TYR A 322 6.05 17.57 15.45
N GLU A 323 7.38 17.49 15.59
CA GLU A 323 8.09 17.94 16.78
C GLU A 323 9.17 18.94 16.33
N GLU A 324 9.16 20.15 16.89
CA GLU A 324 9.97 21.29 16.40
C GLU A 324 11.49 21.05 16.48
N ASP A 325 11.95 20.17 17.37
CA ASP A 325 13.37 19.96 17.67
C ASP A 325 14.03 18.80 16.89
N MET A 326 13.35 18.19 15.91
CA MET A 326 13.84 17.01 15.19
C MET A 326 13.73 17.14 13.68
N LEU A 327 14.77 16.70 12.95
CA LEU A 327 14.71 16.53 11.49
C LEU A 327 13.63 15.49 11.17
N ASP A 328 12.52 15.95 10.60
CA ASP A 328 11.36 15.11 10.33
C ASP A 328 11.36 14.64 8.87
N PHE A 329 11.96 13.47 8.66
CA PHE A 329 12.03 12.80 7.37
C PHE A 329 10.66 12.61 6.69
N TRP A 330 9.57 12.47 7.46
CA TRP A 330 8.23 12.38 6.90
C TRP A 330 7.81 13.71 6.27
N LYS A 331 7.98 14.82 7.01
CA LYS A 331 7.64 16.17 6.55
C LYS A 331 8.37 16.57 5.28
N ASP A 332 9.67 16.27 5.24
CA ASP A 332 10.56 16.78 4.20
C ASP A 332 10.41 16.05 2.86
N HIS A 333 9.97 14.78 2.90
CA HIS A 333 9.94 13.92 1.71
C HIS A 333 8.54 13.52 1.25
N PHE A 334 7.60 13.26 2.16
CA PHE A 334 6.30 12.69 1.78
C PHE A 334 5.32 13.74 1.26
N GLN A 335 4.65 13.39 0.17
CA GLN A 335 3.58 14.19 -0.41
C GLN A 335 2.24 13.48 -0.23
N ILE A 336 1.22 14.22 0.23
CA ILE A 336 -0.11 13.68 0.49
C ILE A 336 -0.98 13.68 -0.78
N ILE A 337 -1.73 12.59 -0.96
CA ILE A 337 -2.81 12.44 -1.92
C ILE A 337 -4.05 11.96 -1.15
N THR A 338 -5.19 12.63 -1.32
CA THR A 338 -6.40 12.33 -0.55
C THR A 338 -7.51 11.78 -1.43
N LEU A 339 -7.94 10.55 -1.15
CA LEU A 339 -9.16 9.98 -1.73
C LEU A 339 -10.38 10.50 -0.97
N THR A 340 -11.26 11.20 -1.68
CA THR A 340 -12.47 11.82 -1.13
C THR A 340 -13.73 11.05 -1.47
N GLU A 341 -13.74 10.37 -2.62
CA GLU A 341 -14.91 9.62 -3.08
C GLU A 341 -15.08 8.29 -2.34
N ILE A 342 -16.32 8.01 -1.98
CA ILE A 342 -16.71 6.80 -1.25
C ILE A 342 -17.05 5.72 -2.28
N MET A 343 -16.35 4.59 -2.20
CA MET A 343 -16.50 3.48 -3.16
C MET A 343 -17.25 2.27 -2.59
N ARG A 344 -17.21 2.05 -1.26
CA ARG A 344 -17.70 0.83 -0.61
C ARG A 344 -19.18 0.86 -0.23
N GLN A 345 -19.68 1.97 0.32
CA GLN A 345 -21.08 2.10 0.79
C GLN A 345 -21.99 2.80 -0.25
N LYS A 346 -21.95 2.39 -1.52
CA LYS A 346 -22.76 3.06 -2.58
C LYS A 346 -24.27 2.97 -2.31
N GLU A 347 -24.72 1.96 -1.58
CA GLU A 347 -26.12 1.74 -1.25
C GLU A 347 -26.61 2.61 -0.07
N ASP A 348 -25.71 3.13 0.77
CA ASP A 348 -26.03 3.99 1.93
C ASP A 348 -25.11 5.22 1.98
N LEU A 349 -25.29 6.10 0.99
CA LEU A 349 -24.50 7.32 0.87
C LEU A 349 -24.64 8.23 2.10
N ALA A 350 -25.81 8.27 2.73
CA ALA A 350 -26.06 9.08 3.91
C ALA A 350 -25.20 8.63 5.11
N PHE A 351 -25.15 7.32 5.37
CA PHE A 351 -24.29 6.76 6.41
C PHE A 351 -22.81 6.98 6.12
N ALA A 352 -22.39 6.83 4.87
CA ALA A 352 -21.00 7.01 4.50
C ALA A 352 -20.53 8.47 4.64
N GLN A 353 -21.40 9.43 4.26
CA GLN A 353 -21.16 10.84 4.48
C GLN A 353 -21.12 11.20 5.98
N LEU A 354 -21.98 10.59 6.80
CA LEU A 354 -21.91 10.69 8.26
C LEU A 354 -20.53 10.24 8.77
N LEU A 355 -20.09 9.04 8.39
CA LEU A 355 -18.80 8.50 8.84
C LEU A 355 -17.62 9.42 8.49
N ASN A 356 -17.63 10.03 7.29
CA ASN A 356 -16.62 11.00 6.88
C ASN A 356 -16.66 12.32 7.67
N ARG A 357 -17.84 12.74 8.16
CA ARG A 357 -17.94 13.87 9.10
C ARG A 357 -17.42 13.49 10.48
N LEU A 358 -17.81 12.32 11.00
CA LEU A 358 -17.32 11.81 12.29
C LEU A 358 -15.80 11.62 12.32
N ARG A 359 -15.21 11.24 11.18
CA ARG A 359 -13.77 11.04 10.97
C ARG A 359 -12.94 12.26 11.39
N VAL A 360 -13.43 13.48 11.16
CA VAL A 360 -12.68 14.73 11.36
C VAL A 360 -13.27 15.62 12.46
N ARG A 361 -14.35 15.15 13.12
CA ARG A 361 -15.08 15.92 14.13
C ARG A 361 -14.19 16.20 15.34
N GLN A 362 -14.11 17.47 15.75
CA GLN A 362 -13.39 17.84 16.96
C GLN A 362 -14.24 17.63 18.21
N LYS A 363 -13.61 17.40 19.37
CA LYS A 363 -14.32 17.19 20.64
C LYS A 363 -15.18 18.39 21.07
N THR A 364 -14.78 19.60 20.68
CA THR A 364 -15.48 20.86 20.94
C THR A 364 -16.67 21.11 20.01
N GLU A 365 -16.73 20.42 18.87
CA GLU A 365 -17.77 20.60 17.86
C GLU A 365 -19.02 19.81 18.23
N ALA A 366 -20.20 20.44 18.22
CA ALA A 366 -21.46 19.73 18.44
C ALA A 366 -21.76 18.79 17.26
N LEU A 367 -22.33 17.62 17.55
CA LEU A 367 -22.81 16.71 16.50
C LEU A 367 -24.02 17.35 15.81
N ARG A 368 -24.07 17.32 14.47
CA ARG A 368 -25.23 17.84 13.72
C ARG A 368 -26.48 17.05 14.11
N GLU A 369 -27.62 17.72 14.21
CA GLU A 369 -28.88 17.06 14.61
C GLU A 369 -29.26 15.93 13.64
N ASP A 370 -29.06 16.10 12.33
CA ASP A 370 -29.33 15.05 11.34
C ASP A 370 -28.41 13.82 11.55
N ASP A 371 -27.15 14.04 11.87
CA ASP A 371 -26.15 13.00 12.14
C ASP A 371 -26.48 12.25 13.44
N ARG A 372 -26.89 13.00 14.47
CA ARG A 372 -27.35 12.48 15.75
C ARG A 372 -28.60 11.64 15.57
N ALA A 373 -29.58 12.12 14.82
CA ALA A 373 -30.82 11.40 14.52
C ALA A 373 -30.54 10.10 13.76
N LEU A 374 -29.61 10.11 12.81
CA LEU A 374 -29.21 8.93 12.04
C LEU A 374 -28.51 7.89 12.93
N LEU A 375 -27.57 8.30 13.80
CA LEU A 375 -26.95 7.39 14.77
C LEU A 375 -27.95 6.85 15.81
N PHE A 376 -28.91 7.67 16.24
CA PHE A 376 -29.94 7.27 17.19
C PHE A 376 -30.80 6.11 16.68
N GLN A 377 -31.00 5.98 15.36
CA GLN A 377 -31.70 4.85 14.76
C GLN A 377 -30.97 3.51 14.97
N ALA A 378 -29.64 3.55 15.13
CA ALA A 378 -28.82 2.39 15.41
C ALA A 378 -28.74 2.08 16.92
N VAL A 379 -29.21 2.96 17.81
CA VAL A 379 -29.13 2.76 19.26
C VAL A 379 -30.13 1.70 19.70
N LYS A 380 -29.63 0.66 20.36
CA LYS A 380 -30.43 -0.44 20.91
C LYS A 380 -30.09 -0.67 22.37
N LYS A 381 -31.03 -1.24 23.12
CA LYS A 381 -30.71 -1.78 24.45
C LYS A 381 -29.82 -3.02 24.27
N PRO A 382 -28.91 -3.31 25.23
CA PRO A 382 -28.04 -4.49 25.13
C PRO A 382 -28.79 -5.82 24.95
N GLU A 383 -30.01 -5.91 25.46
CA GLU A 383 -30.87 -7.10 25.37
C GLU A 383 -31.42 -7.34 23.95
N ASP A 384 -31.61 -6.26 23.18
CA ASP A 384 -32.16 -6.28 21.81
C ASP A 384 -31.05 -6.41 20.74
N CYS A 385 -29.79 -6.47 21.18
CA CYS A 385 -28.64 -6.62 20.30
C CYS A 385 -28.48 -8.07 19.82
N PRO A 386 -28.16 -8.30 18.53
CA PRO A 386 -27.93 -9.64 18.00
C PRO A 386 -26.70 -10.28 18.67
N ARG A 387 -26.88 -11.45 19.28
CA ARG A 387 -25.81 -12.17 20.02
C ARG A 387 -24.77 -12.83 19.12
N ASP A 388 -25.14 -13.08 17.87
CA ASP A 388 -24.31 -13.66 16.82
C ASP A 388 -23.42 -12.63 16.12
N ALA A 389 -23.75 -11.33 16.24
CA ALA A 389 -22.91 -10.25 15.76
C ALA A 389 -21.71 -10.01 16.69
N LEU A 390 -20.58 -9.60 16.11
CA LEU A 390 -19.40 -9.26 16.88
C LEU A 390 -19.66 -8.01 17.73
N HIS A 391 -19.38 -8.11 19.03
CA HIS A 391 -19.45 -6.98 19.95
C HIS A 391 -18.09 -6.28 20.05
N ILE A 392 -18.06 -4.97 19.82
CA ILE A 392 -16.87 -4.13 19.80
C ILE A 392 -16.87 -3.27 21.06
N PHE A 393 -15.83 -3.45 21.88
CA PHE A 393 -15.61 -2.68 23.10
C PHE A 393 -14.30 -1.90 23.05
N ALA A 394 -14.12 -0.97 24.00
CA ALA A 394 -12.89 -0.20 24.12
C ALA A 394 -11.77 -0.99 24.83
N THR A 395 -12.11 -1.83 25.82
CA THR A 395 -11.11 -2.48 26.69
C THR A 395 -11.16 -4.00 26.65
N ASN A 396 -10.00 -4.67 26.80
CA ASN A 396 -9.93 -6.14 26.89
C ASN A 396 -10.75 -6.68 28.08
N LYS A 397 -10.83 -5.95 29.20
CA LYS A 397 -11.61 -6.35 30.37
C LYS A 397 -13.10 -6.50 30.05
N GLU A 398 -13.66 -5.60 29.23
CA GLU A 398 -15.05 -5.69 28.77
C GLU A 398 -15.25 -6.86 27.80
N VAL A 399 -14.29 -7.03 26.88
CA VAL A 399 -14.26 -8.14 25.92
C VAL A 399 -14.24 -9.49 26.63
N ASP A 400 -13.32 -9.69 27.57
CA ASP A 400 -13.13 -10.96 28.26
C ASP A 400 -14.33 -11.30 29.15
N LYS A 401 -14.90 -10.29 29.82
CA LYS A 401 -16.14 -10.43 30.60
C LYS A 401 -17.29 -10.88 29.71
N TYR A 402 -17.56 -10.16 28.62
CA TYR A 402 -18.67 -10.46 27.72
C TYR A 402 -18.52 -11.84 27.07
N ASN A 403 -17.32 -12.16 26.57
CA ASN A 403 -17.02 -13.46 25.98
C ASN A 403 -17.28 -14.62 26.94
N THR A 404 -16.85 -14.47 28.20
CA THR A 404 -17.05 -15.50 29.23
C THR A 404 -18.53 -15.69 29.55
N GLU A 405 -19.28 -14.61 29.73
CA GLU A 405 -20.72 -14.63 30.02
C GLU A 405 -21.51 -15.29 28.87
N ILE A 406 -21.20 -14.95 27.62
CA ILE A 406 -21.87 -15.52 26.45
C ILE A 406 -21.58 -17.01 26.29
N VAL A 407 -20.31 -17.44 26.44
CA VAL A 407 -19.98 -18.86 26.30
C VAL A 407 -20.65 -19.69 27.38
N GLN A 408 -20.66 -19.22 28.63
CA GLN A 408 -21.35 -19.89 29.73
C GLN A 408 -22.87 -19.94 29.55
N ALA A 409 -23.46 -18.95 28.87
CA ALA A 409 -24.89 -18.92 28.59
C ALA A 409 -25.31 -19.79 27.39
N LEU A 410 -24.44 -19.95 26.38
CA LEU A 410 -24.79 -20.62 25.13
C LEU A 410 -24.36 -22.10 25.07
N PHE A 411 -23.36 -22.52 25.85
CA PHE A 411 -22.79 -23.87 25.76
C PHE A 411 -22.80 -24.57 27.12
N ALA A 412 -23.25 -25.82 27.14
CA ALA A 412 -23.23 -26.67 28.33
C ALA A 412 -21.93 -27.49 28.45
N ASP A 413 -21.42 -28.01 27.34
CA ASP A 413 -20.27 -28.93 27.29
C ASP A 413 -18.92 -28.18 27.16
N ILE A 414 -18.64 -27.28 28.10
CA ILE A 414 -17.42 -26.46 28.08
C ILE A 414 -16.23 -27.26 28.63
N ILE A 415 -15.16 -27.35 27.83
CA ILE A 415 -13.87 -27.91 28.24
C ILE A 415 -12.93 -26.77 28.60
N THR A 416 -12.40 -26.79 29.83
CA THR A 416 -11.37 -25.84 30.28
C THR A 416 -9.99 -26.43 30.02
N ILE A 417 -9.14 -25.71 29.28
CA ILE A 417 -7.77 -26.11 28.96
C ILE A 417 -6.80 -25.17 29.68
N ASP A 418 -6.06 -25.71 30.65
CA ASP A 418 -4.98 -25.00 31.33
C ASP A 418 -3.69 -24.99 30.50
N ALA A 419 -2.93 -23.91 30.59
CA ALA A 419 -1.62 -23.80 29.96
C ALA A 419 -0.60 -24.77 30.60
N GLU A 420 0.28 -25.35 29.78
CA GLU A 420 1.38 -26.18 30.26
C GLU A 420 2.64 -25.33 30.42
N ASP A 421 2.94 -24.93 31.65
CA ASP A 421 4.14 -24.13 31.95
C ASP A 421 5.30 -25.02 32.39
N TYR A 422 6.49 -24.76 31.85
CA TYR A 422 7.72 -25.48 32.12
C TYR A 422 8.80 -24.53 32.65
N ARG A 423 9.58 -24.97 33.63
CA ARG A 423 10.77 -24.24 34.09
C ARG A 423 12.00 -25.12 34.07
N LYS A 424 13.15 -24.51 33.83
CA LYS A 424 14.44 -25.20 33.92
C LYS A 424 14.74 -25.51 35.38
N ASP A 425 14.92 -26.79 35.69
CA ASP A 425 15.35 -27.25 37.00
C ASP A 425 16.81 -26.80 37.23
N PRO A 426 17.11 -26.00 38.27
CA PRO A 426 18.47 -25.52 38.55
C PRO A 426 19.48 -26.65 38.82
N ARG A 427 19.03 -27.82 39.28
CA ARG A 427 19.89 -28.95 39.64
C ARG A 427 20.18 -29.88 38.47
N THR A 428 19.17 -30.16 37.64
CA THR A 428 19.29 -31.13 36.54
C THR A 428 19.45 -30.47 35.17
N GLY A 429 19.17 -29.17 35.06
CA GLY A 429 19.15 -28.44 33.80
C GLY A 429 18.02 -28.83 32.85
N ARG A 430 17.15 -29.78 33.22
CA ARG A 430 16.02 -30.25 32.41
C ARG A 430 14.78 -29.38 32.63
N MET A 431 13.92 -29.31 31.62
CA MET A 431 12.62 -28.63 31.72
C MET A 431 11.65 -29.50 32.52
N LYS A 432 11.09 -28.96 33.60
CA LYS A 432 10.08 -29.61 34.44
C LYS A 432 8.75 -28.86 34.34
N ARG A 433 7.66 -29.59 34.09
CA ARG A 433 6.29 -29.05 34.06
C ARG A 433 5.90 -28.59 35.47
N LEU A 434 5.26 -27.43 35.56
CA LEU A 434 4.66 -26.89 36.78
C LEU A 434 3.26 -27.47 36.97
N ASN A 435 2.86 -27.68 38.23
CA ASN A 435 1.56 -28.25 38.56
C ASN A 435 0.39 -27.30 38.30
N LYS A 436 0.66 -25.98 38.27
CA LYS A 436 -0.30 -24.93 37.96
C LYS A 436 0.32 -23.96 36.95
N PRO A 437 -0.48 -23.41 36.03
CA PRO A 437 -0.03 -22.33 35.17
C PRO A 437 0.36 -21.12 36.04
N VAL A 438 1.47 -20.50 35.68
CA VAL A 438 1.93 -19.22 36.22
C VAL A 438 0.96 -18.15 35.72
N THR A 439 0.67 -17.11 36.48
CA THR A 439 -0.07 -15.97 35.93
C THR A 439 0.80 -15.25 34.90
N GLY A 440 0.41 -15.32 33.62
CA GLY A 440 1.07 -14.60 32.53
C GLY A 440 0.79 -13.10 32.57
N LYS A 441 1.54 -12.32 31.79
CA LYS A 441 1.12 -10.96 31.43
C LYS A 441 -0.01 -11.04 30.39
N LYS A 442 -0.74 -9.94 30.20
CA LYS A 442 -1.84 -9.85 29.22
C LYS A 442 -1.44 -10.22 27.79
N ASP A 443 -0.15 -10.07 27.43
CA ASP A 443 0.36 -10.38 26.09
C ASP A 443 0.79 -11.83 25.89
N ASP A 444 0.93 -12.61 26.97
CA ASP A 444 1.31 -14.02 26.90
C ASP A 444 0.13 -14.87 26.38
N LEU A 445 0.38 -16.12 25.99
CA LEU A 445 -0.73 -17.07 25.74
C LEU A 445 -1.56 -17.22 27.01
N LEU A 446 -2.87 -17.41 26.85
CA LEU A 446 -3.83 -17.48 27.96
C LEU A 446 -3.44 -18.53 29.01
N ASP A 447 -3.56 -18.16 30.29
CA ASP A 447 -3.34 -19.09 31.40
C ASP A 447 -4.33 -20.26 31.35
N THR A 448 -5.59 -19.95 31.06
CA THR A 448 -6.70 -20.90 30.95
C THR A 448 -7.62 -20.47 29.80
N MET A 449 -8.19 -21.43 29.09
CA MET A 449 -9.15 -21.14 28.02
C MET A 449 -10.35 -22.08 28.07
N GLN A 450 -11.51 -21.56 27.71
CA GLN A 450 -12.75 -22.32 27.57
C GLN A 450 -12.98 -22.63 26.10
N VAL A 451 -13.22 -23.90 25.77
CA VAL A 451 -13.52 -24.35 24.42
C VAL A 451 -14.71 -25.31 24.42
N ALA A 452 -15.54 -25.23 23.38
CA ALA A 452 -16.57 -26.21 23.07
C ALA A 452 -16.81 -26.21 21.55
N VAL A 453 -17.40 -27.29 21.02
CA VAL A 453 -17.80 -27.33 19.61
C VAL A 453 -18.89 -26.29 19.37
N GLY A 454 -18.74 -25.47 18.34
CA GLY A 454 -19.62 -24.34 17.99
C GLY A 454 -19.17 -22.99 18.57
N VAL A 455 -18.15 -22.95 19.43
CA VAL A 455 -17.66 -21.70 20.04
C VAL A 455 -16.89 -20.86 19.02
N ARG A 456 -17.20 -19.56 18.97
CA ARG A 456 -16.44 -18.57 18.17
C ARG A 456 -15.12 -18.24 18.84
N VAL A 457 -14.05 -18.32 18.06
CA VAL A 457 -12.68 -18.04 18.49
C VAL A 457 -11.94 -17.17 17.48
N MET A 458 -10.90 -16.50 17.96
CA MET A 458 -9.99 -15.70 17.17
C MET A 458 -8.56 -16.13 17.45
N VAL A 459 -7.78 -16.26 16.38
CA VAL A 459 -6.34 -16.55 16.45
C VAL A 459 -5.60 -15.33 17.00
N THR A 460 -4.71 -15.55 17.97
CA THR A 460 -4.00 -14.48 18.70
C THR A 460 -2.53 -14.33 18.30
N ARG A 461 -2.03 -15.21 17.42
CA ARG A 461 -0.65 -15.22 16.90
C ARG A 461 -0.63 -15.46 15.41
N ASN A 462 0.38 -14.91 14.73
CA ASN A 462 0.64 -15.25 13.34
C ASN A 462 1.23 -16.67 13.29
N LEU A 463 0.43 -17.64 12.86
CA LEU A 463 0.88 -19.03 12.71
C LEU A 463 1.44 -19.26 11.33
N ASP A 464 0.72 -18.81 10.31
CA ASP A 464 1.17 -18.83 8.92
C ASP A 464 0.53 -17.64 8.21
N VAL A 465 1.31 -16.57 8.01
CA VAL A 465 0.83 -15.35 7.33
C VAL A 465 0.54 -15.63 5.86
N GLU A 466 1.28 -16.55 5.24
CA GLU A 466 1.17 -16.86 3.82
C GLU A 466 -0.08 -17.69 3.52
N ASP A 467 -0.43 -18.60 4.44
CA ASP A 467 -1.69 -19.34 4.40
C ASP A 467 -2.85 -18.58 5.07
N GLY A 468 -2.64 -17.33 5.49
CA GLY A 468 -3.69 -16.48 6.05
C GLY A 468 -4.16 -16.84 7.45
N ILE A 469 -3.41 -17.66 8.19
CA ILE A 469 -3.67 -17.95 9.61
C ILE A 469 -2.92 -16.92 10.46
N VAL A 470 -3.50 -15.72 10.53
CA VAL A 470 -2.92 -14.54 11.18
C VAL A 470 -3.63 -14.17 12.47
N ASN A 471 -2.97 -13.37 13.32
CA ASN A 471 -3.59 -12.74 14.47
C ASN A 471 -4.78 -11.87 14.01
N GLY A 472 -5.96 -12.14 14.55
CA GLY A 472 -7.21 -11.51 14.13
C GLY A 472 -8.10 -12.39 13.25
N CYS A 473 -7.65 -13.58 12.82
CA CYS A 473 -8.52 -14.49 12.08
C CYS A 473 -9.60 -15.09 12.97
N PHE A 474 -10.85 -14.92 12.56
CA PHE A 474 -12.03 -15.47 13.23
C PHE A 474 -12.39 -16.84 12.66
N GLY A 475 -12.82 -17.73 13.54
CA GLY A 475 -13.34 -19.03 13.16
C GLY A 475 -14.20 -19.64 14.26
N THR A 476 -14.76 -20.79 13.95
CA THR A 476 -15.59 -21.58 14.88
C THR A 476 -14.92 -22.92 15.14
N ILE A 477 -14.88 -23.35 16.40
CA ILE A 477 -14.39 -24.69 16.74
C ILE A 477 -15.40 -25.71 16.23
N ALA A 478 -15.04 -26.49 15.21
CA ALA A 478 -15.89 -27.53 14.66
C ALA A 478 -15.53 -28.92 15.18
N ASN A 479 -14.29 -29.12 15.63
CA ASN A 479 -13.82 -30.41 16.14
C ASN A 479 -12.78 -30.24 17.26
N ILE A 480 -12.80 -31.13 18.24
CA ILE A 480 -11.82 -31.17 19.35
C ILE A 480 -11.22 -32.58 19.38
N VAL A 481 -9.93 -32.68 19.06
CA VAL A 481 -9.22 -33.96 19.03
C VAL A 481 -8.58 -34.20 20.40
N THR A 482 -9.09 -35.17 21.15
CA THR A 482 -8.51 -35.59 22.43
C THR A 482 -7.66 -36.85 22.28
N LYS A 483 -6.65 -36.98 23.15
CA LYS A 483 -5.88 -38.20 23.31
C LYS A 483 -5.75 -38.53 24.79
N ALA A 484 -6.11 -39.76 25.15
CA ALA A 484 -5.90 -40.28 26.49
C ALA A 484 -4.40 -40.46 26.73
N LYS A 485 -3.89 -39.76 27.74
CA LYS A 485 -2.51 -39.93 28.23
C LYS A 485 -2.60 -40.18 29.73
N ASP A 486 -2.12 -41.33 30.19
CA ASP A 486 -2.18 -41.76 31.60
C ASP A 486 -3.60 -41.74 32.21
N GLY A 487 -4.63 -42.05 31.41
CA GLY A 487 -6.03 -42.08 31.85
C GLY A 487 -6.73 -40.71 31.90
N ILE A 488 -6.05 -39.63 31.51
CA ILE A 488 -6.60 -38.28 31.41
C ILE A 488 -6.72 -37.90 29.94
N ASP A 489 -7.91 -37.50 29.50
CA ASP A 489 -8.14 -36.99 28.15
C ASP A 489 -7.51 -35.60 28.00
N THR A 490 -6.49 -35.51 27.16
CA THR A 490 -5.81 -34.24 26.85
C THR A 490 -6.17 -33.81 25.43
N VAL A 491 -6.68 -32.58 25.29
CA VAL A 491 -6.94 -32.00 23.96
C VAL A 491 -5.61 -31.85 23.24
N GLN A 492 -5.44 -32.45 22.07
CA GLN A 492 -4.21 -32.34 21.26
C GLN A 492 -4.34 -31.25 20.19
N MET A 493 -5.47 -31.23 19.48
CA MET A 493 -5.71 -30.32 18.36
C MET A 493 -7.12 -29.77 18.41
N LEU A 494 -7.28 -28.56 17.89
CA LEU A 494 -8.58 -27.93 17.67
C LEU A 494 -8.78 -27.75 16.17
N GLY A 495 -9.86 -28.33 15.63
CA GLY A 495 -10.27 -28.15 14.25
C GLY A 495 -11.14 -26.91 14.11
N LEU A 496 -10.61 -25.89 13.43
CA LEU A 496 -11.28 -24.61 13.23
C LEU A 496 -11.87 -24.52 11.82
N GLN A 497 -13.09 -24.02 11.73
CA GLN A 497 -13.67 -23.52 10.49
C GLN A 497 -13.52 -22.00 10.48
N PHE A 498 -12.60 -21.48 9.66
CA PHE A 498 -12.38 -20.03 9.53
C PHE A 498 -13.50 -19.36 8.74
N ASP A 499 -13.85 -18.13 9.11
CA ASP A 499 -14.86 -17.33 8.39
C ASP A 499 -14.38 -16.99 6.96
N ASN A 500 -13.07 -16.76 6.81
CA ASN A 500 -12.46 -16.57 5.49
C ASN A 500 -12.12 -17.94 4.87
N PRO A 501 -12.77 -18.36 3.78
CA PRO A 501 -12.51 -19.66 3.16
C PRO A 501 -11.09 -19.79 2.61
N ASN A 502 -10.40 -18.67 2.35
CA ASN A 502 -9.02 -18.64 1.86
C ASN A 502 -7.98 -18.84 2.95
N ALA A 503 -8.35 -18.73 4.24
CA ALA A 503 -7.42 -18.95 5.34
C ALA A 503 -7.23 -20.46 5.62
N GLY A 504 -5.97 -20.89 5.70
CA GLY A 504 -5.55 -22.24 6.03
C GLY A 504 -5.67 -23.26 4.89
N GLN A 505 -5.71 -22.82 3.63
CA GLN A 505 -5.85 -23.73 2.47
C GLN A 505 -4.70 -24.73 2.37
N LYS A 506 -3.45 -24.32 2.61
CA LYS A 506 -2.28 -25.21 2.62
C LYS A 506 -2.35 -26.16 3.82
N HIS A 507 -2.81 -25.70 4.98
CA HIS A 507 -2.98 -26.54 6.18
C HIS A 507 -4.05 -27.63 6.00
N ARG A 508 -5.17 -27.34 5.32
CA ARG A 508 -6.20 -28.35 4.99
C ARG A 508 -5.62 -29.54 4.21
N LYS A 509 -4.76 -29.25 3.23
CA LYS A 509 -4.11 -30.26 2.38
C LYS A 509 -3.19 -31.24 3.13
N LYS A 510 -2.64 -30.84 4.29
CA LYS A 510 -1.64 -31.64 5.03
C LYS A 510 -2.25 -32.72 5.93
N VAL A 511 -3.47 -32.55 6.42
CA VAL A 511 -3.98 -33.36 7.56
C VAL A 511 -4.91 -34.49 7.10
N ARG A 512 -5.82 -34.29 6.13
CA ARG A 512 -6.79 -35.33 5.69
C ARG A 512 -7.23 -35.34 4.21
N GLY A 513 -6.69 -34.50 3.32
CA GLY A 513 -7.03 -34.49 1.87
C GLY A 513 -7.90 -33.29 1.44
N GLU A 514 -8.16 -33.13 0.14
CA GLU A 514 -8.77 -31.93 -0.49
C GLU A 514 -10.21 -31.61 -0.04
N GLU A 515 -10.92 -32.55 0.58
CA GLU A 515 -12.33 -32.38 0.99
C GLU A 515 -12.54 -31.87 2.42
N ASP A 516 -11.49 -31.75 3.24
CA ASP A 516 -11.63 -31.28 4.63
C ASP A 516 -11.67 -29.74 4.69
N VAL A 517 -12.74 -29.19 5.28
CA VAL A 517 -12.96 -27.74 5.44
C VAL A 517 -12.24 -27.23 6.70
N LEU A 518 -11.76 -28.12 7.57
CA LEU A 518 -11.21 -27.77 8.88
C LEU A 518 -9.70 -27.54 8.86
N VAL A 519 -9.27 -26.53 9.62
CA VAL A 519 -7.86 -26.24 9.87
C VAL A 519 -7.53 -26.65 11.30
N TYR A 520 -6.69 -27.66 11.46
CA TYR A 520 -6.27 -28.13 12.78
C TYR A 520 -5.11 -27.30 13.31
N ILE A 521 -5.29 -26.70 14.49
CA ILE A 521 -4.26 -25.94 15.19
C ILE A 521 -3.76 -26.71 16.42
N GLU A 522 -2.47 -26.52 16.70
CA GLU A 522 -1.75 -27.12 17.83
C GLU A 522 -1.35 -26.05 18.86
N ARG A 523 -0.85 -26.50 20.02
CA ARG A 523 -0.29 -25.60 21.04
C ARG A 523 0.97 -24.92 20.52
N SER A 524 1.07 -23.61 20.76
CA SER A 524 2.27 -22.82 20.55
C SER A 524 3.10 -22.73 21.83
N GLU A 525 4.41 -22.57 21.67
CA GLU A 525 5.35 -22.42 22.79
C GLU A 525 5.87 -20.98 22.89
N GLU A 526 5.85 -20.41 24.09
CA GLU A 526 6.31 -19.05 24.35
C GLU A 526 7.15 -18.95 25.63
N SER A 527 8.23 -18.17 25.58
CA SER A 527 9.05 -17.89 26.76
C SER A 527 8.42 -16.79 27.61
N LEU A 528 8.06 -17.13 28.84
CA LEU A 528 7.60 -16.19 29.86
C LEU A 528 8.77 -15.49 30.55
N ARG A 529 8.49 -14.35 31.20
CA ARG A 529 9.43 -13.72 32.14
C ARG A 529 9.78 -14.71 33.28
N LYS A 530 11.01 -14.59 33.83
CA LYS A 530 11.58 -15.50 34.85
C LYS A 530 11.99 -16.90 34.33
N GLY A 531 12.17 -17.06 33.01
CA GLY A 531 12.76 -18.26 32.42
C GLY A 531 11.84 -19.48 32.38
N ALA A 532 10.52 -19.27 32.40
CA ALA A 532 9.54 -20.31 32.15
C ALA A 532 9.17 -20.35 30.65
N VAL A 533 8.70 -21.49 30.16
CA VAL A 533 8.16 -21.68 28.81
C VAL A 533 6.72 -22.15 28.94
N ARG A 534 5.79 -21.45 28.31
CA ARG A 534 4.37 -21.76 28.24
C ARG A 534 4.06 -22.52 26.97
N ARG A 535 3.24 -23.57 27.05
CA ARG A 535 2.59 -24.20 25.90
C ARG A 535 1.08 -24.09 25.99
N GLN A 536 0.46 -23.44 25.00
CA GLN A 536 -0.99 -23.24 24.95
C GLN A 536 -1.48 -22.98 23.51
N PHE A 537 -2.75 -23.23 23.22
CA PHE A 537 -3.33 -22.87 21.91
C PHE A 537 -3.36 -21.34 21.70
N PRO A 538 -2.96 -20.85 20.52
CA PRO A 538 -2.89 -19.42 20.19
C PRO A 538 -4.26 -18.88 19.75
N ILE A 539 -5.30 -19.12 20.54
CA ILE A 539 -6.67 -18.67 20.29
C ILE A 539 -7.30 -18.07 21.54
N LYS A 540 -8.33 -17.25 21.35
CA LYS A 540 -9.20 -16.76 22.42
C LYS A 540 -10.66 -16.70 21.95
N LEU A 541 -11.59 -16.60 22.89
CA LEU A 541 -13.01 -16.40 22.59
C LEU A 541 -13.23 -15.10 21.80
N ALA A 542 -14.19 -15.11 20.88
CA ALA A 542 -14.35 -14.03 19.90
C ALA A 542 -15.82 -13.67 19.56
N TYR A 543 -16.70 -13.67 20.56
CA TYR A 543 -18.00 -13.01 20.48
C TYR A 543 -17.88 -11.49 20.66
N ALA A 544 -16.82 -11.07 21.34
CA ALA A 544 -16.42 -9.70 21.51
C ALA A 544 -14.94 -9.48 21.18
N CYS A 545 -14.61 -8.28 20.70
CA CYS A 545 -13.25 -7.82 20.39
C CYS A 545 -13.08 -6.33 20.73
N THR A 546 -11.84 -5.86 20.81
CA THR A 546 -11.55 -4.44 21.00
C THR A 546 -11.62 -3.68 19.67
N ALA A 547 -11.87 -2.37 19.73
CA ALA A 547 -11.83 -1.48 18.56
C ALA A 547 -10.48 -1.59 17.79
N HIS A 548 -9.34 -1.73 18.50
CA HIS A 548 -8.03 -1.93 17.87
C HIS A 548 -7.94 -3.20 17.04
N LYS A 549 -8.61 -4.28 17.43
CA LYS A 549 -8.54 -5.57 16.75
C LYS A 549 -9.43 -5.65 15.51
N VAL A 550 -10.43 -4.78 15.41
CA VAL A 550 -11.33 -4.73 14.25
C VAL A 550 -10.89 -3.72 13.19
N GLN A 551 -9.82 -2.93 13.43
CA GLN A 551 -9.28 -2.05 12.40
C GLN A 551 -8.85 -2.83 11.15
N GLY A 552 -9.05 -2.24 9.97
CA GLY A 552 -8.93 -2.92 8.68
C GLY A 552 -10.04 -3.93 8.32
N MET A 553 -10.88 -4.39 9.27
CA MET A 553 -11.94 -5.37 9.00
C MET A 553 -13.21 -4.74 8.41
N THR A 554 -14.02 -5.55 7.72
CA THR A 554 -15.35 -5.19 7.22
C THR A 554 -16.37 -6.24 7.66
N MET A 555 -17.53 -5.80 8.15
CA MET A 555 -18.58 -6.66 8.71
C MET A 555 -19.96 -6.27 8.17
N HIS A 556 -20.86 -7.24 8.08
CA HIS A 556 -22.26 -6.99 7.72
C HIS A 556 -23.07 -6.45 8.91
N SER A 557 -22.80 -6.96 10.11
CA SER A 557 -23.44 -6.53 11.35
C SER A 557 -22.42 -6.46 12.48
N ALA A 558 -22.52 -5.44 13.33
CA ALA A 558 -21.70 -5.28 14.53
C ALA A 558 -22.42 -4.50 15.63
N VAL A 559 -22.12 -4.84 16.88
CA VAL A 559 -22.60 -4.13 18.07
C VAL A 559 -21.45 -3.33 18.65
N VAL A 560 -21.59 -2.01 18.77
CA VAL A 560 -20.54 -1.11 19.24
C VAL A 560 -20.96 -0.51 20.59
N SER A 561 -20.13 -0.64 21.62
CA SER A 561 -20.33 0.06 22.89
C SER A 561 -19.48 1.33 22.94
N LEU A 562 -20.12 2.48 23.21
CA LEU A 562 -19.42 3.76 23.34
C LEU A 562 -19.05 4.12 24.79
N LYS A 563 -19.41 3.28 25.76
CA LYS A 563 -19.29 3.54 27.20
C LYS A 563 -17.90 3.96 27.67
N LYS A 564 -16.86 3.24 27.24
CA LYS A 564 -15.48 3.42 27.72
C LYS A 564 -14.52 3.90 26.66
N ILE A 565 -15.00 4.53 25.58
CA ILE A 565 -14.11 5.12 24.59
C ILE A 565 -13.21 6.17 25.26
N PHE A 566 -11.90 6.05 25.04
CA PHE A 566 -10.87 6.86 25.68
C PHE A 566 -9.83 7.46 24.72
N GLU A 567 -9.73 6.94 23.49
CA GLU A 567 -8.79 7.42 22.47
C GLU A 567 -9.52 8.15 21.32
N PRO A 568 -8.91 9.21 20.75
CA PRO A 568 -9.40 9.83 19.53
C PRO A 568 -9.44 8.82 18.37
N GLY A 569 -10.45 8.92 17.49
CA GLY A 569 -10.62 8.04 16.33
C GLY A 569 -11.15 6.63 16.66
N MET A 570 -11.11 6.18 17.91
CA MET A 570 -11.54 4.83 18.32
C MET A 570 -13.02 4.56 18.02
N ALA A 571 -13.90 5.52 18.33
CA ALA A 571 -15.32 5.41 17.98
C ALA A 571 -15.52 5.35 16.45
N TYR A 572 -14.82 6.20 15.69
CA TYR A 572 -14.88 6.19 14.23
C TYR A 572 -14.41 4.84 13.64
N VAL A 573 -13.35 4.24 14.17
CA VAL A 573 -12.91 2.89 13.75
C VAL A 573 -14.01 1.87 13.98
N ALA A 574 -14.62 1.84 15.16
CA ALA A 574 -15.68 0.87 15.49
C ALA A 574 -16.93 1.07 14.61
N LEU A 575 -17.41 2.30 14.45
CA LEU A 575 -18.61 2.62 13.67
C LEU A 575 -18.42 2.37 12.16
N SER A 576 -17.20 2.53 11.65
CA SER A 576 -16.90 2.36 10.22
C SER A 576 -16.70 0.91 9.77
N ARG A 577 -16.86 -0.08 10.67
CA ARG A 577 -16.70 -1.51 10.33
C ARG A 577 -17.90 -2.07 9.56
N THR A 578 -19.09 -1.51 9.76
CA THR A 578 -20.30 -1.97 9.08
C THR A 578 -20.42 -1.35 7.69
N THR A 579 -21.07 -2.09 6.80
CA THR A 579 -21.30 -1.67 5.41
C THR A 579 -22.55 -0.80 5.24
N SER A 580 -23.49 -0.87 6.18
CA SER A 580 -24.73 -0.08 6.20
C SER A 580 -25.11 0.35 7.62
N LEU A 581 -25.98 1.35 7.74
CA LEU A 581 -26.53 1.76 9.03
C LEU A 581 -27.37 0.65 9.68
N GLN A 582 -28.11 -0.13 8.88
CA GLN A 582 -28.99 -1.20 9.40
C GLN A 582 -28.21 -2.31 10.13
N GLY A 583 -26.98 -2.59 9.68
CA GLY A 583 -26.08 -3.53 10.34
C GLY A 583 -25.38 -2.97 11.57
N LEU A 584 -25.49 -1.67 11.84
CA LEU A 584 -24.88 -1.04 13.00
C LEU A 584 -25.83 -1.06 14.18
N HIS A 585 -25.34 -1.52 15.33
CA HIS A 585 -26.06 -1.44 16.60
C HIS A 585 -25.17 -0.74 17.63
N ILE A 586 -25.69 0.30 18.27
CA ILE A 586 -24.94 1.09 19.24
C ILE A 586 -25.54 0.89 20.63
N THR A 587 -24.66 0.65 21.60
CA THR A 587 -24.99 0.62 23.03
C THR A 587 -24.27 1.74 23.75
N ASP A 588 -24.86 2.23 24.84
CA ASP A 588 -24.29 3.31 25.68
C ASP A 588 -23.92 4.58 24.87
N PHE A 589 -24.85 5.07 24.04
CA PHE A 589 -24.58 6.20 23.15
C PHE A 589 -24.18 7.47 23.91
N ASP A 590 -22.99 8.00 23.56
CA ASP A 590 -22.46 9.27 24.06
C ASP A 590 -21.74 9.97 22.89
N ASP A 591 -22.30 11.10 22.44
CA ASP A 591 -21.76 11.87 21.32
C ASP A 591 -20.41 12.51 21.65
N LYS A 592 -20.13 12.83 22.92
CA LYS A 592 -18.84 13.41 23.34
C LYS A 592 -17.68 12.45 23.16
N LYS A 593 -17.95 11.14 23.03
CA LYS A 593 -16.96 10.09 22.78
C LYS A 593 -16.55 9.94 21.32
N ILE A 594 -17.23 10.62 20.41
CA ILE A 594 -16.96 10.53 18.97
C ILE A 594 -16.13 11.74 18.53
N TYR A 595 -14.82 11.68 18.70
CA TYR A 595 -13.93 12.79 18.35
C TYR A 595 -12.63 12.32 17.69
N ALA A 596 -12.06 13.21 16.89
CA ALA A 596 -10.76 13.10 16.27
C ALA A 596 -9.74 13.97 17.01
N ASP A 597 -8.47 13.67 16.80
CA ASP A 597 -7.36 14.48 17.29
C ASP A 597 -7.18 15.72 16.37
N PRO A 598 -7.30 16.96 16.91
CA PRO A 598 -7.12 18.17 16.12
C PRO A 598 -5.69 18.33 15.58
N GLU A 599 -4.67 17.78 16.26
CA GLU A 599 -3.27 17.88 15.84
C GLU A 599 -3.03 17.14 14.51
N ILE A 600 -3.73 16.01 14.31
CA ILE A 600 -3.72 15.27 13.04
C ILE A 600 -4.29 16.12 11.90
N THR A 601 -5.38 16.84 12.15
CA THR A 601 -6.00 17.70 11.13
C THR A 601 -5.04 18.79 10.67
N THR A 602 -4.44 19.49 11.64
CA THR A 602 -3.46 20.55 11.39
C THR A 602 -2.24 20.02 10.63
N SER A 603 -1.71 18.87 11.06
CA SER A 603 -0.57 18.24 10.40
C SER A 603 -0.87 17.89 8.94
N LEU A 604 -1.96 17.17 8.69
CA LEU A 604 -2.33 16.72 7.33
C LEU A 604 -2.59 17.89 6.38
N GLN A 605 -3.12 19.01 6.88
CA GLN A 605 -3.31 20.24 6.10
C GLN A 605 -1.99 20.92 5.72
N SER A 606 -0.96 20.80 6.57
CA SER A 606 0.36 21.38 6.32
C SER A 606 1.26 20.53 5.42
N MET A 607 0.93 19.25 5.19
CA MET A 607 1.68 18.37 4.29
C MET A 607 1.63 18.87 2.84
N ARG A 608 2.76 18.75 2.14
CA ARG A 608 2.84 19.07 0.71
C ARG A 608 1.93 18.13 -0.08
N ARG A 609 1.03 18.68 -0.91
CA ARG A 609 0.20 17.87 -1.81
C ARG A 609 1.01 17.37 -3.00
N ALA A 610 0.82 16.10 -3.36
CA ALA A 610 1.35 15.59 -4.63
C ALA A 610 0.45 16.09 -5.78
N ARG A 611 1.06 16.45 -6.90
CA ARG A 611 0.34 16.90 -8.10
C ARG A 611 0.14 15.75 -9.07
N VAL A 612 -0.58 14.72 -8.63
CA VAL A 612 -0.83 13.53 -9.45
C VAL A 612 -1.80 13.83 -10.59
N GLU A 613 -2.59 14.89 -10.47
CA GLU A 613 -3.57 15.33 -11.47
C GLU A 613 -2.90 15.81 -12.77
N GLU A 614 -1.63 16.26 -12.70
CA GLU A 614 -0.85 16.69 -13.88
C GLU A 614 -0.62 15.54 -14.89
N ILE A 615 -0.79 14.27 -14.47
CA ILE A 615 -0.72 13.12 -15.38
C ILE A 615 -1.93 13.02 -16.32
N MET A 616 -3.03 13.72 -16.00
CA MET A 616 -4.28 13.77 -16.75
C MET A 616 -4.53 15.17 -17.30
N PRO A 617 -3.75 15.60 -18.32
CA PRO A 617 -3.74 16.98 -18.78
C PRO A 617 -5.08 17.46 -19.34
N LEU A 618 -5.89 16.59 -19.96
CA LEU A 618 -7.17 17.00 -20.54
C LEU A 618 -8.22 17.26 -19.46
N LEU A 619 -8.24 16.45 -18.40
CA LEU A 619 -9.11 16.70 -17.25
C LEU A 619 -8.75 18.00 -16.55
N GLN A 620 -7.45 18.26 -16.39
CA GLN A 620 -6.97 19.53 -15.84
C GLN A 620 -7.40 20.71 -16.71
N HIS A 621 -7.20 20.61 -18.02
CA HIS A 621 -7.62 21.63 -18.98
C HIS A 621 -9.12 21.95 -18.88
N VAL A 622 -9.98 20.93 -18.86
CA VAL A 622 -11.44 21.10 -18.74
C VAL A 622 -11.84 21.71 -17.39
N LYS A 623 -11.11 21.42 -16.31
CA LYS A 623 -11.39 21.99 -14.98
C LYS A 623 -10.99 23.46 -14.89
N GLU A 624 -9.85 23.83 -15.47
CA GLU A 624 -9.30 25.19 -15.40
C GLU A 624 -9.92 26.14 -16.43
N ASN A 625 -10.23 25.64 -17.63
CA ASN A 625 -10.65 26.45 -18.79
C ASN A 625 -12.12 26.27 -19.19
N ARG A 626 -13.03 26.08 -18.23
CA ARG A 626 -14.47 25.82 -18.47
C ARG A 626 -15.18 26.83 -19.37
N GLN A 627 -14.64 28.04 -19.51
CA GLN A 627 -15.23 29.13 -20.30
C GLN A 627 -14.60 29.26 -21.69
N GLU A 628 -13.50 28.58 -21.98
CA GLU A 628 -12.86 28.66 -23.29
C GLU A 628 -13.57 27.73 -24.28
N GLN A 629 -13.82 28.22 -25.48
CA GLN A 629 -14.31 27.36 -26.55
C GLN A 629 -13.12 26.63 -27.17
N THR A 630 -13.04 25.33 -26.90
CA THR A 630 -11.96 24.47 -27.37
C THR A 630 -12.52 23.26 -28.11
N LEU A 631 -11.70 22.69 -29.00
CA LEU A 631 -12.00 21.44 -29.71
C LEU A 631 -10.87 20.45 -29.41
N THR A 632 -11.21 19.34 -28.77
CA THR A 632 -10.26 18.29 -28.37
C THR A 632 -10.26 17.17 -29.39
N ILE A 633 -9.11 16.90 -29.99
CA ILE A 633 -8.91 15.77 -30.90
C ILE A 633 -7.94 14.79 -30.25
N ILE A 634 -8.32 13.52 -30.21
CA ILE A 634 -7.48 12.44 -29.69
C ILE A 634 -7.28 11.40 -30.79
N HIS A 635 -6.04 10.96 -30.97
CA HIS A 635 -5.72 9.76 -31.75
C HIS A 635 -5.25 8.64 -30.83
N HIS A 636 -5.70 7.40 -31.11
CA HIS A 636 -5.28 6.23 -30.38
C HIS A 636 -5.21 4.99 -31.28
N ASN A 637 -4.04 4.33 -31.31
CA ASN A 637 -3.94 2.97 -31.85
C ASN A 637 -4.46 1.97 -30.81
N THR A 638 -5.56 1.29 -31.15
CA THR A 638 -6.32 0.43 -30.22
C THR A 638 -5.90 -1.03 -30.22
N GLU A 639 -5.11 -1.48 -31.20
CA GLU A 639 -4.74 -2.90 -31.39
C GLU A 639 -5.94 -3.88 -31.36
N GLY A 640 -7.10 -3.41 -31.80
CA GLY A 640 -8.36 -4.15 -31.79
C GLY A 640 -9.43 -3.49 -30.93
N LEU A 641 -10.26 -2.66 -31.58
CA LEU A 641 -11.29 -1.85 -30.92
C LEU A 641 -12.30 -2.67 -30.10
N ALA A 642 -12.76 -3.81 -30.63
CA ALA A 642 -13.79 -4.62 -29.98
C ALA A 642 -13.33 -5.15 -28.60
N SER A 643 -12.05 -5.46 -28.44
CA SER A 643 -11.47 -5.98 -27.19
C SER A 643 -11.33 -4.90 -26.10
N HIS A 644 -11.37 -3.63 -26.50
CA HIS A 644 -10.99 -2.48 -25.70
C HIS A 644 -12.08 -1.41 -25.58
N MET A 645 -13.26 -1.65 -26.16
CA MET A 645 -14.37 -0.70 -26.13
C MET A 645 -14.75 -0.27 -24.71
N GLU A 646 -14.86 -1.23 -23.78
CA GLU A 646 -15.11 -0.93 -22.37
C GLU A 646 -13.96 -0.17 -21.69
N ASP A 647 -12.71 -0.42 -22.09
CA ASP A 647 -11.55 0.33 -21.58
C ASP A 647 -11.61 1.79 -22.03
N ILE A 648 -12.04 2.06 -23.27
CA ILE A 648 -12.25 3.42 -23.81
C ILE A 648 -13.44 4.09 -23.11
N ARG A 649 -14.55 3.37 -22.92
CA ARG A 649 -15.75 3.87 -22.24
C ARG A 649 -15.50 4.30 -20.80
N CYS A 650 -14.62 3.63 -20.06
CA CYS A 650 -14.30 4.02 -18.69
C CYS A 650 -13.12 4.99 -18.57
N HIS A 651 -12.46 5.34 -19.67
CA HIS A 651 -11.25 6.15 -19.62
C HIS A 651 -11.58 7.64 -19.44
N HIS A 652 -11.24 8.19 -18.27
CA HIS A 652 -11.63 9.54 -17.86
C HIS A 652 -11.25 10.66 -18.84
N GLU A 653 -10.15 10.51 -19.59
CA GLU A 653 -9.74 11.51 -20.59
C GLU A 653 -10.19 11.21 -22.03
N LEU A 654 -10.40 9.95 -22.43
CA LEU A 654 -10.77 9.64 -23.82
C LEU A 654 -12.21 10.08 -24.11
N GLN A 655 -13.07 10.05 -23.09
CA GLN A 655 -14.44 10.56 -23.16
C GLN A 655 -14.52 12.09 -23.36
N LEU A 656 -13.44 12.83 -23.09
CA LEU A 656 -13.41 14.28 -23.29
C LEU A 656 -13.25 14.65 -24.77
N ALA A 657 -12.76 13.73 -25.61
CA ALA A 657 -12.52 13.97 -27.03
C ALA A 657 -13.78 14.45 -27.75
N ASP A 658 -13.70 15.56 -28.47
CA ASP A 658 -14.76 15.98 -29.40
C ASP A 658 -14.68 15.17 -30.69
N VAL A 659 -13.45 14.82 -31.10
CA VAL A 659 -13.14 13.89 -32.17
C VAL A 659 -12.13 12.85 -31.69
N LEU A 660 -12.50 11.58 -31.72
CA LEU A 660 -11.65 10.45 -31.34
C LEU A 660 -11.32 9.62 -32.59
N CYS A 661 -10.08 9.70 -33.04
CA CYS A 661 -9.52 9.00 -34.19
C CYS A 661 -8.83 7.71 -33.75
N LEU A 662 -9.30 6.57 -34.21
CA LEU A 662 -8.79 5.26 -33.83
C LEU A 662 -8.15 4.55 -35.02
N THR A 663 -6.97 3.96 -34.79
CA THR A 663 -6.27 3.11 -35.75
C THR A 663 -6.17 1.67 -35.22
N GLU A 664 -5.92 0.72 -36.13
CA GLU A 664 -5.94 -0.73 -35.85
C GLU A 664 -7.23 -1.20 -35.18
N THR A 665 -8.36 -0.82 -35.76
CA THR A 665 -9.68 -1.14 -35.20
C THR A 665 -10.04 -2.64 -35.30
N HIS A 666 -9.46 -3.36 -36.26
CA HIS A 666 -9.61 -4.80 -36.50
C HIS A 666 -11.05 -5.23 -36.82
N LEU A 667 -11.86 -4.32 -37.34
CA LEU A 667 -13.27 -4.58 -37.63
C LEU A 667 -13.43 -5.47 -38.87
N THR A 668 -14.26 -6.51 -38.73
CA THR A 668 -14.64 -7.42 -39.82
C THR A 668 -16.17 -7.44 -39.92
N GLY A 669 -16.73 -7.03 -41.06
CA GLY A 669 -18.19 -6.98 -41.28
C GLY A 669 -18.88 -5.69 -40.82
N SER A 670 -20.22 -5.74 -40.76
CA SER A 670 -21.13 -4.59 -40.60
C SER A 670 -21.90 -4.54 -39.27
N SER A 671 -21.65 -5.47 -38.33
CA SER A 671 -22.26 -5.46 -37.00
C SER A 671 -21.59 -4.42 -36.10
N THR A 672 -22.20 -3.24 -36.02
CA THR A 672 -21.68 -2.03 -35.32
C THR A 672 -22.34 -1.74 -33.97
N SER A 673 -23.37 -2.49 -33.56
CA SER A 673 -24.17 -2.17 -32.37
C SER A 673 -23.36 -2.10 -31.07
N ASP A 674 -22.41 -3.02 -30.89
CA ASP A 674 -21.62 -3.11 -29.65
C ASP A 674 -20.46 -2.09 -29.62
N LEU A 675 -20.21 -1.42 -30.75
CA LEU A 675 -19.10 -0.49 -30.96
C LEU A 675 -19.51 0.97 -30.84
N GLN A 676 -20.78 1.26 -30.52
CA GLN A 676 -21.25 2.63 -30.41
C GLN A 676 -20.80 3.26 -29.07
N LEU A 677 -20.32 4.50 -29.14
CA LEU A 677 -20.09 5.36 -27.98
C LEU A 677 -21.29 6.31 -27.87
N GLU A 678 -21.87 6.44 -26.68
CA GLU A 678 -23.03 7.29 -26.45
C GLU A 678 -22.72 8.75 -26.80
N GLY A 679 -23.56 9.38 -27.64
CA GLY A 679 -23.39 10.76 -28.07
C GLY A 679 -22.34 10.98 -29.16
N TYR A 680 -21.88 9.92 -29.84
CA TYR A 680 -20.93 10.01 -30.97
C TYR A 680 -21.47 9.39 -32.26
N ASN A 681 -21.22 10.09 -33.37
CA ASN A 681 -21.30 9.55 -34.71
C ASN A 681 -20.03 8.78 -35.06
N LEU A 682 -20.18 7.57 -35.60
CA LEU A 682 -19.08 6.68 -35.96
C LEU A 682 -18.87 6.63 -37.49
N PHE A 683 -17.65 6.91 -37.92
CA PHE A 683 -17.21 6.79 -39.31
C PHE A 683 -16.06 5.79 -39.40
N THR A 684 -16.23 4.70 -40.15
CA THR A 684 -15.23 3.62 -40.22
C THR A 684 -14.75 3.38 -41.64
N ARG A 685 -13.49 2.99 -41.78
CA ARG A 685 -12.96 2.38 -43.01
C ARG A 685 -12.16 1.13 -42.67
N ASN A 686 -12.66 -0.01 -43.13
CA ASN A 686 -12.01 -1.30 -42.91
C ASN A 686 -10.81 -1.48 -43.85
N ARG A 687 -9.77 -2.20 -43.39
CA ARG A 687 -8.55 -2.47 -44.19
C ARG A 687 -8.84 -3.10 -45.56
N HIS A 688 -9.82 -4.00 -45.66
CA HIS A 688 -10.13 -4.73 -46.89
C HIS A 688 -10.65 -3.85 -48.04
N VAL A 689 -11.13 -2.64 -47.76
CA VAL A 689 -11.55 -1.65 -48.78
C VAL A 689 -10.50 -0.55 -49.01
N SER A 690 -9.36 -0.63 -48.34
CA SER A 690 -8.33 0.42 -48.38
C SER A 690 -7.19 0.14 -49.37
N TYR A 691 -7.08 -1.09 -49.86
CA TYR A 691 -6.01 -1.50 -50.79
C TYR A 691 -6.57 -2.13 -52.05
N SER A 692 -6.40 -1.45 -53.18
CA SER A 692 -6.86 -1.91 -54.49
C SER A 692 -5.75 -2.58 -55.29
N THR A 693 -4.52 -2.06 -55.24
CA THR A 693 -3.35 -2.63 -55.92
C THR A 693 -2.60 -3.61 -55.02
N HIS A 694 -2.57 -3.36 -53.71
CA HIS A 694 -1.92 -4.24 -52.72
C HIS A 694 -2.92 -5.17 -52.00
N GLN A 695 -3.59 -6.05 -52.76
CA GLN A 695 -4.61 -6.95 -52.19
C GLN A 695 -4.10 -7.86 -51.06
N GLU A 696 -2.82 -8.21 -51.05
CA GLU A 696 -2.22 -8.99 -49.96
C GLU A 696 -2.21 -8.24 -48.63
N LEU A 697 -2.01 -6.91 -48.63
CA LEU A 697 -2.15 -6.08 -47.44
C LEU A 697 -3.61 -6.03 -46.99
N GLY A 698 -4.54 -5.86 -47.94
CA GLY A 698 -5.99 -5.83 -47.66
C GLY A 698 -6.57 -7.12 -47.07
N ARG A 699 -5.93 -8.28 -47.33
CA ARG A 699 -6.36 -9.60 -46.82
C ARG A 699 -5.79 -9.94 -45.45
N LYS A 700 -4.78 -9.21 -44.97
CA LYS A 700 -4.21 -9.47 -43.63
C LYS A 700 -5.19 -9.00 -42.55
N ASN A 701 -5.34 -9.82 -41.53
CA ASN A 701 -5.99 -9.41 -40.29
C ASN A 701 -5.21 -8.26 -39.64
N GLY A 702 -5.92 -7.41 -38.93
CA GLY A 702 -5.39 -6.20 -38.32
C GLY A 702 -5.76 -4.93 -39.12
N GLY A 703 -5.47 -3.74 -38.59
CA GLY A 703 -5.74 -2.47 -39.27
C GLY A 703 -7.19 -2.00 -39.30
N GLY A 704 -7.47 -1.06 -40.18
CA GLY A 704 -8.72 -0.30 -40.24
C GLY A 704 -8.68 0.93 -39.35
N VAL A 705 -9.45 1.94 -39.73
CA VAL A 705 -9.53 3.23 -39.05
C VAL A 705 -10.97 3.58 -38.71
N ALA A 706 -11.17 4.26 -37.60
CA ALA A 706 -12.47 4.79 -37.18
C ALA A 706 -12.32 6.22 -36.66
N ILE A 707 -13.34 7.04 -36.86
CA ILE A 707 -13.46 8.37 -36.25
C ILE A 707 -14.80 8.43 -35.54
N TYR A 708 -14.77 8.68 -34.25
CA TYR A 708 -15.93 9.05 -33.46
C TYR A 708 -15.96 10.57 -33.34
N CYS A 709 -17.09 11.20 -33.65
CA CYS A 709 -17.27 12.63 -33.45
C CYS A 709 -18.57 12.91 -32.70
N LYS A 710 -18.55 13.82 -31.71
CA LYS A 710 -19.74 14.11 -30.91
C LYS A 710 -20.91 14.56 -31.78
N GLU A 711 -22.11 14.07 -31.49
CA GLU A 711 -23.31 14.24 -32.32
C GLU A 711 -23.71 15.70 -32.57
N HIS A 712 -23.42 16.58 -31.61
CA HIS A 712 -23.73 18.00 -31.72
C HIS A 712 -22.78 18.78 -32.65
N ILE A 713 -21.69 18.16 -33.09
CA ILE A 713 -20.73 18.76 -34.02
C ILE A 713 -21.17 18.43 -35.44
N PRO A 714 -21.52 19.43 -36.28
CA PRO A 714 -21.94 19.17 -37.64
C PRO A 714 -20.75 18.65 -38.46
N THR A 715 -20.89 17.44 -38.99
CA THR A 715 -19.84 16.74 -39.72
C THR A 715 -20.29 16.23 -41.07
N GLN A 716 -19.39 16.29 -42.05
CA GLN A 716 -19.58 15.70 -43.38
C GLN A 716 -18.48 14.65 -43.63
N PRO A 717 -18.81 13.34 -43.69
CA PRO A 717 -17.82 12.32 -43.97
C PRO A 717 -17.35 12.38 -45.42
N ARG A 718 -16.06 12.17 -45.64
CA ARG A 718 -15.43 12.07 -46.96
C ARG A 718 -14.80 10.69 -47.08
N GLN A 719 -15.63 9.70 -47.46
CA GLN A 719 -15.22 8.29 -47.56
C GLN A 719 -14.33 7.99 -48.77
N TYR A 720 -14.37 8.84 -49.79
CA TYR A 720 -13.62 8.66 -51.03
C TYR A 720 -12.91 9.95 -51.44
N ILE A 721 -11.62 9.81 -51.74
CA ILE A 721 -10.80 10.86 -52.35
C ILE A 721 -10.37 10.33 -53.72
N GLN A 722 -10.64 11.09 -54.78
CA GLN A 722 -10.22 10.72 -56.13
C GLN A 722 -8.69 10.59 -56.17
N ASN A 723 -8.20 9.52 -56.80
CA ASN A 723 -6.77 9.21 -56.95
C ASN A 723 -6.03 8.73 -55.68
N VAL A 724 -6.72 8.45 -54.57
CA VAL A 724 -6.12 7.80 -53.39
C VAL A 724 -6.71 6.40 -53.23
N THR A 725 -5.90 5.37 -53.52
CA THR A 725 -6.42 3.99 -53.71
C THR A 725 -5.79 2.92 -52.82
N ASP A 726 -4.63 3.19 -52.22
CA ASP A 726 -3.89 2.23 -51.38
C ASP A 726 -3.47 2.84 -50.04
N LEU A 727 -4.43 3.41 -49.31
CA LEU A 727 -4.22 4.08 -48.03
C LEU A 727 -5.37 3.77 -47.05
N GLU A 728 -5.03 3.39 -45.82
CA GLU A 728 -6.02 3.25 -44.74
C GLU A 728 -6.28 4.62 -44.11
N PHE A 729 -7.38 5.26 -44.47
CA PHE A 729 -7.73 6.58 -43.93
C PHE A 729 -9.24 6.83 -43.81
N ALA A 730 -9.62 7.70 -42.89
CA ALA A 730 -10.95 8.28 -42.78
C ALA A 730 -10.84 9.79 -42.67
N VAL A 731 -11.77 10.52 -43.31
CA VAL A 731 -11.82 11.98 -43.27
C VAL A 731 -13.21 12.44 -42.86
N ILE A 732 -13.26 13.36 -41.91
CA ILE A 732 -14.45 14.14 -41.59
C ILE A 732 -14.16 15.62 -41.78
N LYS A 733 -15.11 16.34 -42.37
CA LYS A 733 -15.10 17.80 -42.40
C LYS A 733 -16.00 18.33 -41.30
N LEU A 734 -15.48 19.22 -40.48
CA LEU A 734 -16.18 19.97 -39.44
C LEU A 734 -16.58 21.32 -40.01
N ASP A 735 -17.87 21.68 -39.90
CA ASP A 735 -18.36 23.00 -40.35
C ASP A 735 -18.41 24.02 -39.19
N SER A 736 -18.47 23.53 -37.95
CA SER A 736 -18.53 24.29 -36.69
C SER A 736 -17.95 23.42 -35.56
N PRO A 737 -17.33 23.97 -34.50
CA PRO A 737 -17.11 25.39 -34.22
C PRO A 737 -15.99 26.04 -35.04
N ILE A 738 -15.13 25.23 -35.67
CA ILE A 738 -14.12 25.66 -36.62
C ILE A 738 -14.28 24.90 -37.93
N LYS A 739 -13.98 25.55 -39.05
CA LYS A 739 -13.90 24.87 -40.35
C LYS A 739 -12.59 24.08 -40.43
N ALA A 740 -12.67 22.78 -40.25
CA ALA A 740 -11.51 21.91 -40.23
C ALA A 740 -11.76 20.56 -40.90
N ALA A 741 -10.75 20.01 -41.57
CA ALA A 741 -10.71 18.63 -42.02
C ALA A 741 -9.87 17.80 -41.03
N VAL A 742 -10.50 16.82 -40.39
CA VAL A 742 -9.81 15.86 -39.50
C VAL A 742 -9.65 14.54 -40.22
N VAL A 743 -8.41 14.06 -40.25
CA VAL A 743 -8.01 12.87 -40.97
C VAL A 743 -7.36 11.89 -40.00
N ALA A 744 -7.84 10.65 -40.00
CA ALA A 744 -7.19 9.52 -39.35
C ALA A 744 -6.49 8.66 -40.41
N VAL A 745 -5.20 8.39 -40.27
CA VAL A 745 -4.40 7.57 -41.20
C VAL A 745 -3.73 6.42 -40.45
N TYR A 746 -3.64 5.26 -41.08
CA TYR A 746 -2.82 4.16 -40.59
C TYR A 746 -1.87 3.67 -41.69
N ARG A 747 -0.59 3.54 -41.36
CA ARG A 747 0.40 2.89 -42.22
C ARG A 747 0.81 1.55 -41.63
N PRO A 748 0.49 0.41 -42.25
CA PRO A 748 1.02 -0.88 -41.81
C PRO A 748 2.55 -0.92 -41.90
N PRO A 749 3.26 -1.55 -40.95
CA PRO A 749 4.73 -1.56 -40.95
C PRO A 749 5.33 -2.30 -42.16
N GLN A 750 4.59 -3.23 -42.77
CA GLN A 750 5.04 -3.93 -43.99
C GLN A 750 4.79 -3.13 -45.28
N TYR A 751 4.08 -2.00 -45.21
CA TYR A 751 3.79 -1.21 -46.40
C TYR A 751 5.00 -0.35 -46.78
N SER A 752 5.43 -0.42 -48.04
CA SER A 752 6.57 0.34 -48.57
C SER A 752 6.41 1.84 -48.30
N VAL A 753 7.45 2.47 -47.75
CA VAL A 753 7.44 3.92 -47.49
C VAL A 753 7.27 4.72 -48.79
N GLY A 754 7.88 4.29 -49.90
CA GLY A 754 7.78 5.00 -51.18
C GLY A 754 6.35 4.99 -51.76
N ASP A 755 5.70 3.84 -51.74
CA ASP A 755 4.32 3.69 -52.24
C ASP A 755 3.33 4.44 -51.34
N PHE A 756 3.56 4.39 -50.03
CA PHE A 756 2.80 5.16 -49.05
C PHE A 756 2.93 6.67 -49.28
N LEU A 757 4.15 7.20 -49.46
CA LEU A 757 4.38 8.63 -49.71
C LEU A 757 3.69 9.11 -50.98
N THR A 758 3.63 8.27 -52.01
CA THR A 758 2.94 8.60 -53.27
C THR A 758 1.44 8.80 -53.03
N ASN A 759 0.79 7.85 -52.34
CA ASN A 759 -0.63 7.95 -52.00
C ASN A 759 -0.93 9.07 -50.99
N LEU A 760 -0.04 9.26 -50.01
CA LEU A 760 -0.13 10.34 -49.03
C LEU A 760 -0.02 11.70 -49.73
N ASN A 761 0.89 11.86 -50.69
CA ASN A 761 1.02 13.09 -51.46
C ASN A 761 -0.25 13.40 -52.26
N SER A 762 -0.88 12.41 -52.90
CA SER A 762 -2.17 12.59 -53.58
C SER A 762 -3.30 12.98 -52.63
N MET A 763 -3.28 12.45 -51.40
CA MET A 763 -4.21 12.87 -50.35
C MET A 763 -3.98 14.32 -49.93
N LEU A 764 -2.73 14.74 -49.74
CA LEU A 764 -2.37 16.12 -49.40
C LEU A 764 -2.75 17.08 -50.53
N ASP A 765 -2.52 16.72 -51.79
CA ASP A 765 -2.94 17.52 -52.96
C ASP A 765 -4.46 17.76 -52.95
N TYR A 766 -5.26 16.75 -52.60
CA TYR A 766 -6.70 16.91 -52.46
C TYR A 766 -7.09 17.84 -51.31
N LEU A 767 -6.43 17.71 -50.15
CA LEU A 767 -6.72 18.53 -48.98
C LEU A 767 -6.30 20.00 -49.20
N ASP A 768 -5.19 20.24 -49.89
CA ASP A 768 -4.68 21.57 -50.24
C ASP A 768 -5.65 22.30 -51.19
N LEU A 769 -6.29 21.58 -52.13
CA LEU A 769 -7.30 22.14 -53.05
C LEU A 769 -8.57 22.64 -52.34
N THR A 770 -8.83 22.19 -51.12
CA THR A 770 -9.94 22.68 -50.29
C THR A 770 -9.71 24.09 -49.73
N HIS A 771 -8.52 24.67 -49.95
CA HIS A 771 -8.03 26.06 -49.83
C HIS A 771 -8.37 26.93 -48.60
N ASN A 772 -9.32 26.60 -47.72
CA ASN A 772 -9.75 27.49 -46.62
C ASN A 772 -10.02 26.80 -45.28
N ASP A 773 -9.84 25.48 -45.18
CA ASP A 773 -10.11 24.75 -43.94
C ASP A 773 -8.79 24.41 -43.22
N LEU A 774 -8.80 24.45 -41.89
CA LEU A 774 -7.71 23.92 -41.07
C LEU A 774 -7.59 22.41 -41.30
N VAL A 775 -6.39 21.86 -41.52
CA VAL A 775 -6.21 20.42 -41.77
C VAL A 775 -5.44 19.80 -40.63
N ILE A 776 -5.99 18.72 -40.07
CA ILE A 776 -5.41 17.97 -38.96
C ILE A 776 -5.34 16.51 -39.36
N ILE A 777 -4.13 15.97 -39.40
CA ILE A 777 -3.86 14.59 -39.80
C ILE A 777 -3.22 13.88 -38.62
N CYS A 778 -3.87 12.84 -38.13
CA CYS A 778 -3.40 12.04 -37.00
C CYS A 778 -3.41 10.56 -37.35
N GLY A 779 -2.55 9.78 -36.72
CA GLY A 779 -2.38 8.39 -37.12
C GLY A 779 -1.15 7.72 -36.57
N ASP A 780 -1.09 6.41 -36.80
CA ASP A 780 0.15 5.63 -36.63
C ASP A 780 0.80 5.46 -38.01
N PHE A 781 1.96 6.10 -38.15
CA PHE A 781 2.73 6.12 -39.39
C PHE A 781 3.81 5.03 -39.44
N ASN A 782 4.03 4.29 -38.35
CA ASN A 782 5.13 3.34 -38.21
C ASN A 782 6.49 3.94 -38.66
N GLU A 783 6.71 5.24 -38.38
CA GLU A 783 7.97 5.98 -38.57
C GLU A 783 8.38 6.56 -37.21
N ASP A 784 9.45 6.04 -36.61
CA ASP A 784 9.90 6.47 -35.29
C ASP A 784 10.65 7.80 -35.35
N LEU A 785 10.02 8.87 -34.87
CA LEU A 785 10.62 10.20 -34.86
C LEU A 785 11.68 10.39 -33.76
N LEU A 786 11.83 9.47 -32.81
CA LEU A 786 12.93 9.51 -31.85
C LEU A 786 14.21 8.86 -32.40
N HIS A 787 14.09 8.03 -33.44
CA HIS A 787 15.23 7.42 -34.10
C HIS A 787 16.03 8.45 -34.94
N PRO A 788 17.37 8.43 -34.95
CA PRO A 788 18.21 9.38 -35.69
C PRO A 788 18.27 9.15 -37.22
N GLY A 789 17.43 8.26 -37.75
CA GLY A 789 17.39 7.92 -39.17
C GLY A 789 16.71 8.98 -40.04
N LYS A 790 16.60 8.70 -41.34
CA LYS A 790 15.79 9.51 -42.27
C LYS A 790 14.31 9.42 -41.89
N LYS A 791 13.59 10.53 -42.04
CA LYS A 791 12.17 10.66 -41.65
C LYS A 791 11.35 11.19 -42.83
N PRO A 792 11.23 10.42 -43.91
CA PRO A 792 10.65 10.90 -45.16
C PRO A 792 9.16 11.29 -45.02
N ILE A 793 8.40 10.70 -44.10
CA ILE A 793 7.01 11.11 -43.86
C ILE A 793 6.98 12.49 -43.19
N LEU A 794 7.78 12.70 -42.15
CA LEU A 794 7.95 14.02 -41.53
C LEU A 794 8.43 15.09 -42.54
N GLU A 795 9.43 14.76 -43.36
CA GLU A 795 9.96 15.65 -44.39
C GLU A 795 8.89 16.05 -45.42
N LEU A 796 8.04 15.11 -45.85
CA LEU A 796 6.91 15.40 -46.75
C LEU A 796 5.92 16.40 -46.12
N PHE A 797 5.48 16.15 -44.89
CA PHE A 797 4.56 17.05 -44.18
C PHE A 797 5.16 18.45 -44.00
N GLN A 798 6.43 18.54 -43.59
CA GLN A 798 7.12 19.82 -43.42
C GLN A 798 7.28 20.58 -44.74
N SER A 799 7.56 19.88 -45.85
CA SER A 799 7.63 20.49 -47.18
C SER A 799 6.31 21.12 -47.64
N ARG A 800 5.19 20.68 -47.05
CA ARG A 800 3.82 21.17 -47.29
C ARG A 800 3.35 22.17 -46.22
N GLY A 801 4.21 22.58 -45.30
CA GLY A 801 3.88 23.55 -44.25
C GLY A 801 3.17 22.99 -43.01
N TYR A 802 3.06 21.66 -42.89
CA TYR A 802 2.48 21.05 -41.69
C TYR A 802 3.48 21.00 -40.54
N THR A 803 2.99 21.26 -39.33
CA THR A 803 3.75 21.14 -38.10
C THR A 803 3.36 19.86 -37.35
N GLN A 804 4.34 19.05 -36.96
CA GLN A 804 4.12 17.89 -36.10
C GLN A 804 4.09 18.34 -34.63
N LEU A 805 3.06 17.93 -33.89
CA LEU A 805 2.80 18.41 -32.53
C LEU A 805 3.36 17.52 -31.39
N ILE A 806 3.50 16.20 -31.62
CA ILE A 806 3.84 15.23 -30.58
C ILE A 806 5.35 14.99 -30.50
N THR A 807 5.95 15.36 -29.38
CA THR A 807 7.41 15.30 -29.21
C THR A 807 7.91 14.18 -28.28
N SER A 808 6.99 13.51 -27.58
CA SER A 808 7.29 12.47 -26.59
C SER A 808 6.97 11.08 -27.11
N ALA A 809 7.62 10.04 -26.56
CA ALA A 809 7.35 8.66 -26.95
C ALA A 809 5.88 8.28 -26.74
N THR A 810 5.33 7.51 -27.69
CA THR A 810 3.93 7.09 -27.72
C THR A 810 3.76 5.59 -27.48
N THR A 811 4.84 4.83 -27.30
CA THR A 811 4.75 3.37 -27.08
C THR A 811 5.44 2.90 -25.81
N GLU A 812 5.10 1.70 -25.34
CA GLU A 812 5.76 1.08 -24.19
C GLU A 812 7.27 0.83 -24.38
N LYS A 813 7.79 0.81 -25.62
CA LYS A 813 9.24 0.69 -25.90
C LYS A 813 9.93 2.02 -26.19
N HIS A 814 9.32 3.14 -25.83
CA HIS A 814 9.92 4.46 -25.99
C HIS A 814 10.17 4.86 -27.46
N THR A 815 9.23 4.54 -28.35
CA THR A 815 9.23 5.00 -29.75
C THR A 815 8.12 6.03 -29.98
N LEU A 816 8.27 6.92 -30.96
CA LEU A 816 7.27 7.92 -31.35
C LEU A 816 6.70 7.57 -32.73
N LEU A 817 5.63 6.77 -32.73
CA LEU A 817 4.98 6.25 -33.95
C LEU A 817 3.65 6.94 -34.25
N ASP A 818 2.97 7.42 -33.21
CA ASP A 818 1.66 8.06 -33.29
C ASP A 818 1.84 9.58 -33.38
N HIS A 819 1.42 10.17 -34.49
CA HIS A 819 1.71 11.57 -34.81
C HIS A 819 0.42 12.38 -34.97
N ILE A 820 0.52 13.68 -34.72
CA ILE A 820 -0.49 14.68 -35.08
C ILE A 820 0.22 15.78 -35.88
N TYR A 821 -0.26 16.01 -37.10
CA TYR A 821 0.18 17.08 -38.00
C TYR A 821 -0.94 18.11 -38.16
N ILE A 822 -0.59 19.39 -38.09
CA ILE A 822 -1.54 20.51 -38.25
C ILE A 822 -1.03 21.50 -39.31
N SER A 823 -1.92 21.98 -40.18
CA SER A 823 -1.56 22.94 -41.23
C SER A 823 -1.35 24.36 -40.72
N ASN A 824 -1.96 24.74 -39.59
CA ASN A 824 -1.72 26.01 -38.91
C ASN A 824 -1.55 25.78 -37.39
N PRO A 825 -0.31 25.83 -36.87
CA PRO A 825 -0.01 25.54 -35.46
C PRO A 825 -0.57 26.59 -34.49
N ASP A 826 -0.91 27.81 -34.93
CA ASP A 826 -1.42 28.88 -34.06
C ASP A 826 -2.76 28.53 -33.39
N PHE A 827 -3.52 27.61 -33.98
CA PHE A 827 -4.77 27.09 -33.39
C PHE A 827 -4.52 26.07 -32.28
N CYS A 828 -3.34 25.44 -32.23
CA CYS A 828 -3.02 24.44 -31.23
C CYS A 828 -2.63 25.11 -29.91
N HIS A 829 -3.51 25.04 -28.93
CA HIS A 829 -3.25 25.55 -27.59
C HIS A 829 -2.38 24.59 -26.76
N GLN A 830 -2.67 23.29 -26.85
CA GLN A 830 -2.01 22.26 -26.06
C GLN A 830 -1.97 20.94 -26.84
N SER A 831 -0.90 20.17 -26.71
CA SER A 831 -0.82 18.81 -27.25
C SER A 831 0.08 17.93 -26.39
N GLY A 832 -0.06 16.62 -26.51
CA GLY A 832 0.75 15.70 -25.72
C GLY A 832 0.32 14.24 -25.83
N VAL A 833 0.82 13.44 -24.89
CA VAL A 833 0.61 12.00 -24.82
C VAL A 833 -0.17 11.68 -23.54
N LEU A 834 -1.31 10.98 -23.68
CA LEU A 834 -2.11 10.47 -22.56
C LEU A 834 -1.57 9.12 -22.08
N GLN A 835 -2.14 8.56 -21.02
CA GLN A 835 -1.70 7.26 -20.47
C GLN A 835 -2.82 6.23 -20.59
N THR A 836 -2.52 5.05 -21.11
CA THR A 836 -3.44 3.90 -21.12
C THR A 836 -2.76 2.63 -20.64
N TYR A 837 -3.53 1.66 -20.16
CA TYR A 837 -3.01 0.36 -19.69
C TYR A 837 -3.31 -0.82 -20.64
N HIS A 838 -4.16 -0.60 -21.65
CA HIS A 838 -4.78 -1.67 -22.44
C HIS A 838 -4.22 -1.82 -23.85
N SER A 839 -3.45 -0.85 -24.34
CA SER A 839 -2.77 -0.86 -25.64
C SER A 839 -1.27 -0.61 -25.45
N TYR A 840 -0.47 -1.15 -26.36
CA TYR A 840 0.96 -0.86 -26.48
C TYR A 840 1.24 0.60 -26.81
N HIS A 841 0.28 1.26 -27.44
CA HIS A 841 0.31 2.68 -27.80
C HIS A 841 -0.44 3.51 -26.76
N ASN A 842 0.17 4.61 -26.35
CA ASN A 842 -0.47 5.66 -25.58
C ASN A 842 -1.20 6.61 -26.55
N PRO A 843 -2.42 7.07 -26.23
CA PRO A 843 -3.13 8.04 -27.04
C PRO A 843 -2.36 9.36 -27.13
N VAL A 844 -2.50 10.05 -28.25
CA VAL A 844 -1.97 11.41 -28.46
C VAL A 844 -3.13 12.37 -28.62
N TYR A 845 -2.97 13.61 -28.16
CA TYR A 845 -4.05 14.60 -28.24
C TYR A 845 -3.54 15.96 -28.69
N CYS A 846 -4.46 16.75 -29.25
CA CYS A 846 -4.33 18.18 -29.37
C CYS A 846 -5.64 18.88 -28.98
N VAL A 847 -5.50 20.02 -28.32
CA VAL A 847 -6.59 20.93 -27.95
C VAL A 847 -6.45 22.17 -28.81
N LEU A 848 -7.46 22.44 -29.61
CA LEU A 848 -7.53 23.63 -30.44
C LEU A 848 -8.31 24.70 -29.72
N ARG A 849 -7.83 25.94 -29.81
CA ARG A 849 -8.55 27.11 -29.33
C ARG A 849 -9.04 27.93 -30.51
N PHE A 850 -10.26 28.42 -30.42
CA PHE A 850 -10.83 29.31 -31.42
C PHE A 850 -11.44 30.53 -30.76
N PHE A 851 -11.29 31.66 -31.44
CA PHE A 851 -11.86 32.93 -31.03
C PHE A 851 -13.18 33.14 -31.80
N PRO A 852 -14.26 33.59 -31.14
CA PRO A 852 -15.56 33.80 -31.78
C PRO A 852 -15.53 34.89 -32.86
#